data_AF-A0A2S5TL76-F1
#
_entry.id   AF-A0A2S5TL76-F1
#
_cell.length_a   1.000
_cell.length_b   1.000
_cell.length_c   1.000
_cell.angle_alpha   90.00
_cell.angle_beta   90.00
_cell.angle_gamma   90.00
#
_symmetry.space_group_name_H-M   'P 1'
#
loop_
_entity.id
_entity.type
_entity.pdbx_description
1 polymer ?
#
loop_
_entity_poly.entity_id
_entity_poly.type
_entity_poly.pdbx_seq_one_letter_code
_entity_poly.pdbx_strand_id
1 'polypeptide(L)'
;MAGSLGLLAACGGGGGGSGSEQAETSSGNTPPVARAGSDQSVNELTSVILDGAASSDADGRIASHAWQQTSGPTVAMANASAASASFTAPDVSSAQTLAFRLTVTDDKGGTASDTVSVTVNPVAPTPTIAASNWKLAQTHVVPAAGRQWTLTSGGNAELHMVGGRAALALVDLSPGGLSGLRLQGEAAGTSLGSVTLEGNAALPANEDSSLRWSSTAYVAMLPSSWLRPGLRLRVTATAANPSAWTEVSVGADPDFTVRILPFYVFGAGESDVSLAAAGSPSAEAIDDMFAVWPVATLQVGNHPAGKVVWPSLVVPPRDDSGGVRRAAYVATSTDSYKDGFAGLSTLHGIVSGLRAANGEANQAVQYYAPLLARNAAGQFRSAGGGIGGGNVGTGDTAYAGIYIHEQGHAFGLPHAGDSYDGGSYPYEWGSLKGSAWGYDSVRRLFRSILVPASSGNYASCRSHTFGGHPRAVDAQDRCIKQDPMQSGAGDQARGQRFTIFSDYSTAVMQRYFEGTTTLDGAARKYSGGKWQRDAGFPSGYKRWDGIDRKWVDAPDAVNVASGGIWGFEDDAPLQANVPVYAIVATMSYAGTAGATQIYPPIRYTGNLIRLIDPTVQAQRDSILPNTGTYYWWCRAYGCDYTLRVRYANGTVRHVALQGGFRPWNGEQQPVVAEASDPLSGSSFRRWTVNVPDDGAIASIELLDTPQVWKGLPALPKVLASR
;
A
#
# COMPACT_ATOMS: atom_id res chain seq x y z
N MET A 1 -65.90 54.70 -10.57
CA MET A 1 -67.03 55.60 -10.88
C MET A 1 -66.41 56.88 -11.43
N ALA A 2 -66.61 57.13 -12.73
CA ALA A 2 -67.34 58.28 -13.26
C ALA A 2 -66.73 59.63 -12.83
N GLY A 3 -66.20 60.50 -13.68
CA GLY A 3 -66.47 60.72 -15.09
C GLY A 3 -66.84 62.20 -15.28
N SER A 4 -66.07 62.87 -16.13
CA SER A 4 -66.55 63.84 -17.11
C SER A 4 -66.86 65.31 -16.72
N LEU A 5 -66.12 66.17 -17.45
CA LEU A 5 -66.59 67.29 -18.30
C LEU A 5 -67.24 68.55 -17.69
N GLY A 6 -66.81 69.71 -18.23
CA GLY A 6 -67.79 70.67 -18.75
C GLY A 6 -67.44 72.16 -18.66
N LEU A 7 -66.69 72.66 -19.64
CA LEU A 7 -66.95 73.83 -20.50
C LEU A 7 -67.62 75.14 -19.96
N LEU A 8 -66.98 76.26 -20.38
CA LEU A 8 -67.53 77.47 -21.04
C LEU A 8 -68.03 78.71 -20.27
N ALA A 9 -67.49 79.85 -20.74
CA ALA A 9 -68.16 81.08 -21.22
C ALA A 9 -68.34 82.31 -20.28
N ALA A 10 -67.49 83.31 -20.58
CA ALA A 10 -67.84 84.61 -21.18
C ALA A 10 -68.21 85.84 -20.31
N CYS A 11 -68.06 86.98 -21.00
CA CYS A 11 -68.37 88.40 -20.69
C CYS A 11 -67.32 89.15 -19.86
N GLY A 12 -66.80 90.33 -20.25
CA GLY A 12 -67.10 91.20 -21.40
C GLY A 12 -66.71 92.65 -21.06
N GLY A 13 -66.20 93.40 -22.05
CA GLY A 13 -66.13 94.88 -22.13
C GLY A 13 -65.10 95.56 -21.19
N GLY A 14 -64.38 96.62 -21.56
CA GLY A 14 -64.37 97.48 -22.74
C GLY A 14 -63.82 98.87 -22.34
N GLY A 15 -62.96 99.46 -23.18
CA GLY A 15 -62.49 100.87 -23.14
C GLY A 15 -61.30 101.12 -22.19
N GLY A 16 -60.21 101.77 -22.57
CA GLY A 16 -59.87 102.62 -23.71
C GLY A 16 -59.03 103.78 -23.17
N GLY A 17 -57.85 104.06 -23.76
CA GLY A 17 -57.11 105.30 -23.44
C GLY A 17 -55.58 105.23 -23.49
N SER A 18 -55.04 105.31 -24.70
CA SER A 18 -53.86 106.10 -25.13
C SER A 18 -52.52 106.08 -24.37
N GLY A 19 -51.48 105.62 -25.09
CA GLY A 19 -50.12 106.19 -25.16
C GLY A 19 -49.18 105.83 -24.01
N SER A 20 -47.92 105.44 -24.19
CA SER A 20 -47.05 105.32 -25.37
C SER A 20 -45.77 104.62 -24.90
N GLU A 21 -45.25 103.73 -25.75
CA GLU A 21 -43.86 103.24 -25.88
C GLU A 21 -43.07 102.65 -24.69
N GLN A 22 -42.48 101.49 -25.01
CA GLN A 22 -41.65 100.58 -24.25
C GLN A 22 -40.37 101.20 -23.66
N ALA A 23 -39.97 100.65 -22.51
CA ALA A 23 -38.60 100.18 -22.30
C ALA A 23 -38.62 99.02 -21.28
N GLU A 24 -38.42 97.80 -21.77
CA GLU A 24 -38.27 96.60 -20.95
C GLU A 24 -36.96 96.67 -20.15
N THR A 25 -37.06 96.55 -18.83
CA THR A 25 -35.93 96.21 -17.96
C THR A 25 -35.72 94.70 -17.99
N SER A 26 -34.59 94.27 -18.54
CA SER A 26 -34.12 92.89 -18.55
C SER A 26 -34.13 92.27 -17.14
N SER A 27 -34.91 91.20 -16.95
CA SER A 27 -34.68 90.27 -15.83
C SER A 27 -33.35 89.57 -16.08
N GLY A 28 -32.35 89.81 -15.23
CA GLY A 28 -31.06 89.11 -15.31
C GLY A 28 -31.22 87.60 -15.14
N ASN A 29 -30.38 86.83 -15.82
CA ASN A 29 -30.31 85.37 -15.68
C ASN A 29 -29.96 84.97 -14.23
N THR A 30 -30.63 83.97 -13.66
CA THR A 30 -30.21 83.36 -12.39
C THR A 30 -29.29 82.19 -12.69
N PRO A 31 -28.03 82.15 -12.21
CA PRO A 31 -27.12 81.05 -12.51
C PRO A 31 -27.67 79.67 -12.09
N PRO A 32 -27.31 78.59 -12.80
CA PRO A 32 -27.76 77.25 -12.45
C PRO A 32 -27.12 76.77 -11.15
N VAL A 33 -27.63 75.68 -10.58
CA VAL A 33 -27.03 74.98 -9.44
C VAL A 33 -26.44 73.67 -9.93
N ALA A 34 -25.11 73.57 -9.92
CA ALA A 34 -24.39 72.32 -10.17
C ALA A 34 -24.48 71.40 -8.96
N ARG A 35 -24.71 70.11 -9.18
CA ARG A 35 -24.63 69.06 -8.15
C ARG A 35 -23.86 67.88 -8.70
N ALA A 36 -22.60 67.73 -8.31
CA ALA A 36 -21.69 66.68 -8.77
C ALA A 36 -21.94 65.30 -8.09
N GLY A 37 -22.91 65.24 -7.18
CA GLY A 37 -23.18 64.06 -6.37
C GLY A 37 -22.32 64.00 -5.09
N SER A 38 -22.49 62.94 -4.30
CA SER A 38 -21.69 62.71 -3.09
C SER A 38 -20.34 62.09 -3.42
N ASP A 39 -19.34 62.35 -2.58
CA ASP A 39 -18.04 61.66 -2.63
C ASP A 39 -18.20 60.13 -2.61
N GLN A 40 -17.34 59.44 -3.35
CA GLN A 40 -17.37 57.98 -3.52
C GLN A 40 -16.11 57.32 -2.98
N SER A 41 -16.25 56.08 -2.50
CA SER A 41 -15.13 55.22 -2.13
C SER A 41 -15.28 53.89 -2.86
N VAL A 42 -14.31 53.56 -3.71
CA VAL A 42 -14.34 52.40 -4.61
C VAL A 42 -13.03 51.62 -4.54
N ASN A 43 -13.05 50.38 -5.01
CA ASN A 43 -11.82 49.60 -5.22
C ASN A 43 -11.22 49.94 -6.58
N GLU A 44 -9.92 49.79 -6.72
CA GLU A 44 -9.24 49.87 -8.02
C GLU A 44 -9.88 48.96 -9.09
N LEU A 45 -9.70 49.33 -10.36
CA LEU A 45 -10.19 48.58 -11.52
C LEU A 45 -11.72 48.38 -11.60
N THR A 46 -12.49 49.04 -10.73
CA THR A 46 -13.96 49.03 -10.77
C THR A 46 -14.52 50.21 -11.58
N SER A 47 -15.73 50.04 -12.11
CA SER A 47 -16.42 51.12 -12.83
C SER A 47 -17.00 52.14 -11.85
N VAL A 48 -16.76 53.43 -12.12
CA VAL A 48 -17.25 54.57 -11.33
C VAL A 48 -18.18 55.40 -12.19
N ILE A 49 -19.33 55.79 -11.63
CA ILE A 49 -20.31 56.67 -12.29
C ILE A 49 -20.35 58.00 -11.55
N LEU A 50 -20.11 59.10 -12.27
CA LEU A 50 -20.29 60.46 -11.78
C LEU A 50 -21.66 60.95 -12.27
N ASP A 51 -22.54 61.36 -11.34
CA ASP A 51 -23.93 61.70 -11.64
C ASP A 51 -24.24 63.17 -11.31
N GLY A 52 -24.41 63.95 -12.36
CA GLY A 52 -24.73 65.37 -12.33
C GLY A 52 -26.23 65.67 -12.51
N ALA A 53 -27.08 64.65 -12.64
CA ALA A 53 -28.48 64.81 -13.07
C ALA A 53 -29.35 65.60 -12.10
N ALA A 54 -28.93 65.76 -10.84
CA ALA A 54 -29.61 66.59 -9.85
C ALA A 54 -29.33 68.10 -10.00
N SER A 55 -28.48 68.50 -10.96
CA SER A 55 -28.26 69.91 -11.29
C SER A 55 -29.53 70.55 -11.83
N SER A 56 -29.79 71.80 -11.46
CA SER A 56 -31.07 72.46 -11.73
C SER A 56 -30.90 73.93 -12.07
N ASP A 57 -31.81 74.47 -12.87
CA ASP A 57 -31.92 75.90 -13.15
C ASP A 57 -33.31 76.38 -12.71
N ALA A 58 -33.39 77.53 -12.04
CA ALA A 58 -34.62 78.01 -11.42
C ALA A 58 -35.52 78.83 -12.37
N ASP A 59 -34.95 79.38 -13.44
CA ASP A 59 -35.65 80.23 -14.42
C ASP A 59 -35.46 79.77 -15.88
N GLY A 60 -34.97 78.55 -16.08
CA GLY A 60 -34.63 77.94 -17.37
C GLY A 60 -34.33 76.43 -17.29
N ARG A 61 -33.43 75.95 -18.14
CA ARG A 61 -33.00 74.53 -18.17
C ARG A 61 -31.48 74.41 -18.32
N ILE A 62 -30.92 73.30 -17.84
CA ILE A 62 -29.50 72.97 -18.11
C ILE A 62 -29.32 72.64 -19.59
N ALA A 63 -28.47 73.40 -20.27
CA ALA A 63 -28.13 73.24 -21.68
C ALA A 63 -26.96 72.28 -21.91
N SER A 64 -25.97 72.25 -21.00
CA SER A 64 -24.83 71.32 -21.11
C SER A 64 -24.21 70.97 -19.75
N HIS A 65 -23.53 69.82 -19.73
CA HIS A 65 -22.69 69.36 -18.62
C HIS A 65 -21.26 69.21 -19.12
N ALA A 66 -20.28 69.49 -18.28
CA ALA A 66 -18.88 69.29 -18.57
C ALA A 66 -18.17 68.78 -17.31
N TRP A 67 -17.79 67.52 -17.33
CA TRP A 67 -16.97 66.89 -16.31
C TRP A 67 -15.49 67.06 -16.65
N GLN A 68 -14.71 67.50 -15.68
CA GLN A 68 -13.27 67.63 -15.77
C GLN A 68 -12.61 67.01 -14.54
N GLN A 69 -11.66 66.11 -14.74
CA GLN A 69 -10.78 65.69 -13.65
C GLN A 69 -9.83 66.83 -13.29
N THR A 70 -9.76 67.16 -12.00
CA THR A 70 -9.00 68.30 -11.46
C THR A 70 -7.80 67.88 -10.62
N SER A 71 -7.78 66.66 -10.07
CA SER A 71 -6.63 66.10 -9.34
C SER A 71 -6.63 64.57 -9.33
N GLY A 72 -5.53 63.99 -8.87
CA GLY A 72 -5.31 62.55 -8.76
C GLY A 72 -4.81 61.91 -10.06
N PRO A 73 -4.57 60.58 -10.07
CA PRO A 73 -4.15 59.85 -11.26
C PRO A 73 -5.15 59.99 -12.41
N THR A 74 -4.67 60.34 -13.61
CA THR A 74 -5.53 60.61 -14.77
C THR A 74 -6.32 59.38 -15.20
N VAL A 75 -7.63 59.52 -15.39
CA VAL A 75 -8.53 58.47 -15.91
C VAL A 75 -9.15 58.87 -17.24
N ALA A 76 -9.41 57.87 -18.09
CA ALA A 76 -10.17 58.07 -19.31
C ALA A 76 -11.67 58.10 -18.96
N MET A 77 -12.29 59.27 -19.09
CA MET A 77 -13.72 59.44 -18.83
C MET A 77 -14.54 59.22 -20.10
N ALA A 78 -15.54 58.36 -20.01
CA ALA A 78 -16.61 58.23 -20.99
C ALA A 78 -17.73 59.23 -20.66
N ASN A 79 -18.35 59.80 -21.71
CA ASN A 79 -19.49 60.71 -21.60
C ASN A 79 -19.24 61.95 -20.73
N ALA A 80 -18.02 62.51 -20.77
CA ALA A 80 -17.63 63.68 -19.99
C ALA A 80 -18.52 64.93 -20.23
N SER A 81 -19.24 64.99 -21.36
CA SER A 81 -20.18 66.08 -21.69
C SER A 81 -21.66 65.77 -21.39
N ALA A 82 -21.96 64.63 -20.76
CA ALA A 82 -23.30 64.23 -20.38
C ALA A 82 -23.55 64.46 -18.87
N ALA A 83 -24.81 64.39 -18.45
CA ALA A 83 -25.17 64.44 -17.04
C ALA A 83 -24.54 63.30 -16.24
N SER A 84 -24.44 62.10 -16.83
CA SER A 84 -23.77 60.95 -16.25
C SER A 84 -22.51 60.60 -17.04
N ALA A 85 -21.35 60.73 -16.38
CA ALA A 85 -20.04 60.31 -16.91
C ALA A 85 -19.55 59.06 -16.17
N SER A 86 -18.66 58.29 -16.78
CA SER A 86 -18.07 57.13 -16.12
C SER A 86 -16.60 56.94 -16.45
N PHE A 87 -15.88 56.24 -15.58
CA PHE A 87 -14.50 55.83 -15.80
C PHE A 87 -14.20 54.53 -15.06
N THR A 88 -13.10 53.86 -15.41
CA THR A 88 -12.56 52.74 -14.63
C THR A 88 -11.54 53.28 -13.64
N ALA A 89 -11.71 52.98 -12.35
CA ALA A 89 -10.76 53.36 -11.32
C ALA A 89 -9.35 52.83 -11.64
N PRO A 90 -8.28 53.65 -11.48
CA PRO A 90 -6.92 53.24 -11.80
C PRO A 90 -6.43 52.15 -10.84
N ASP A 91 -5.46 51.36 -11.30
CA ASP A 91 -4.63 50.46 -10.47
C ASP A 91 -3.75 51.31 -9.54
N VAL A 92 -3.82 51.07 -8.23
CA VAL A 92 -3.14 51.89 -7.21
C VAL A 92 -2.47 51.02 -6.16
N SER A 93 -1.28 51.42 -5.70
CA SER A 93 -0.54 50.71 -4.63
C SER A 93 -0.85 51.23 -3.21
N SER A 94 -1.58 52.34 -3.10
CA SER A 94 -2.06 52.96 -1.86
C SER A 94 -3.32 53.76 -2.17
N ALA A 95 -4.14 54.08 -1.16
CA ALA A 95 -5.38 54.84 -1.41
C ALA A 95 -5.08 56.18 -2.12
N GLN A 96 -5.76 56.43 -3.24
CA GLN A 96 -5.62 57.66 -4.04
C GLN A 96 -6.97 58.37 -4.14
N THR A 97 -6.97 59.70 -4.07
CA THR A 97 -8.19 60.51 -4.26
C THR A 97 -8.14 61.22 -5.61
N LEU A 98 -9.17 60.98 -6.43
CA LEU A 98 -9.39 61.69 -7.70
C LEU A 98 -10.51 62.71 -7.49
N ALA A 99 -10.29 63.98 -7.84
CA ALA A 99 -11.32 65.01 -7.74
C ALA A 99 -11.83 65.39 -9.13
N PHE A 100 -13.15 65.42 -9.30
CA PHE A 100 -13.81 65.78 -10.54
C PHE A 100 -14.67 67.01 -10.33
N ARG A 101 -14.61 67.96 -11.26
CA ARG A 101 -15.46 69.14 -11.31
C ARG A 101 -16.53 68.94 -12.36
N LEU A 102 -17.79 69.04 -11.97
CA LEU A 102 -18.91 69.23 -12.88
C LEU A 102 -19.10 70.73 -13.10
N THR A 103 -19.14 71.16 -14.35
CA THR A 103 -19.62 72.50 -14.75
C THR A 103 -20.91 72.33 -15.54
N VAL A 104 -21.98 73.00 -15.12
CA VAL A 104 -23.25 73.06 -15.85
C VAL A 104 -23.48 74.45 -16.41
N THR A 105 -24.03 74.52 -17.61
CA THR A 105 -24.39 75.78 -18.29
C THR A 105 -25.88 75.78 -18.57
N ASP A 106 -26.57 76.85 -18.21
CA ASP A 106 -28.00 77.03 -18.50
C ASP A 106 -28.26 77.47 -19.96
N ASP A 107 -29.53 77.56 -20.36
CA ASP A 107 -29.94 77.97 -21.71
C ASP A 107 -29.87 79.48 -21.98
N LYS A 108 -29.43 80.27 -20.99
CA LYS A 108 -29.21 81.72 -21.04
C LYS A 108 -27.72 82.10 -20.87
N GLY A 109 -26.82 81.11 -20.77
CA GLY A 109 -25.37 81.26 -20.71
C GLY A 109 -24.76 81.39 -19.31
N GLY A 110 -25.53 81.26 -18.23
CA GLY A 110 -25.01 81.20 -16.86
C GLY A 110 -24.33 79.86 -16.57
N THR A 111 -23.35 79.86 -15.66
CA THR A 111 -22.58 78.65 -15.31
C THR A 111 -22.44 78.48 -13.81
N ALA A 112 -22.37 77.23 -13.36
CA ALA A 112 -21.98 76.88 -12.00
C ALA A 112 -21.14 75.61 -12.01
N SER A 113 -20.32 75.43 -10.97
CA SER A 113 -19.53 74.22 -10.78
C SER A 113 -19.70 73.62 -9.40
N ASP A 114 -19.59 72.31 -9.33
CA ASP A 114 -19.52 71.53 -8.10
C ASP A 114 -18.44 70.44 -8.24
N THR A 115 -17.91 69.95 -7.13
CA THR A 115 -16.82 68.96 -7.13
C THR A 115 -17.19 67.71 -6.36
N VAL A 116 -16.77 66.56 -6.86
CA VAL A 116 -16.90 65.25 -6.21
C VAL A 116 -15.53 64.58 -6.12
N SER A 117 -15.25 63.97 -4.98
CA SER A 117 -14.03 63.19 -4.74
C SER A 117 -14.32 61.69 -4.82
N VAL A 118 -13.47 60.96 -5.52
CA VAL A 118 -13.49 59.49 -5.58
C VAL A 118 -12.22 58.96 -4.94
N THR A 119 -12.35 58.32 -3.79
CA THR A 119 -11.25 57.61 -3.13
C THR A 119 -11.17 56.20 -3.68
N VAL A 120 -10.05 55.87 -4.31
CA VAL A 120 -9.75 54.57 -4.89
C VAL A 120 -8.84 53.81 -3.93
N ASN A 121 -9.31 52.66 -3.44
CA ASN A 121 -8.59 51.83 -2.50
C ASN A 121 -7.87 50.68 -3.22
N PRO A 122 -6.61 50.38 -2.86
CA PRO A 122 -5.90 49.21 -3.40
C PRO A 122 -6.56 47.92 -2.93
N VAL A 123 -6.57 46.89 -3.79
CA VAL A 123 -7.02 45.54 -3.43
C VAL A 123 -5.79 44.63 -3.37
N ALA A 124 -5.47 44.14 -2.16
CA ALA A 124 -4.34 43.22 -2.00
C ALA A 124 -4.57 41.95 -2.86
N PRO A 125 -3.56 41.49 -3.62
CA PRO A 125 -3.70 40.28 -4.42
C PRO A 125 -3.93 39.08 -3.50
N THR A 126 -4.89 38.23 -3.86
CA THR A 126 -5.12 36.96 -3.16
C THR A 126 -3.85 36.11 -3.22
N PRO A 127 -3.23 35.76 -2.08
CA PRO A 127 -1.99 34.98 -2.09
C PRO A 127 -2.24 33.59 -2.69
N THR A 128 -1.30 33.10 -3.48
CA THR A 128 -1.31 31.71 -3.96
C THR A 128 -0.49 30.84 -3.03
N ILE A 129 -1.08 29.73 -2.58
CA ILE A 129 -0.40 28.78 -1.70
C ILE A 129 0.67 28.05 -2.49
N ALA A 130 1.93 28.18 -2.08
CA ALA A 130 2.99 27.28 -2.51
C ALA A 130 3.09 26.11 -1.51
N ALA A 131 2.81 24.91 -1.99
CA ALA A 131 2.94 23.67 -1.24
C ALA A 131 4.17 22.91 -1.74
N SER A 132 5.07 22.55 -0.84
CA SER A 132 6.35 21.92 -1.18
C SER A 132 6.70 20.80 -0.19
N ASN A 133 7.76 20.05 -0.50
CA ASN A 133 8.25 18.96 0.35
C ASN A 133 7.20 17.90 0.73
N TRP A 134 6.26 17.63 -0.18
CA TRP A 134 5.22 16.62 0.04
C TRP A 134 5.80 15.26 0.42
N LYS A 135 5.46 14.79 1.62
CA LYS A 135 5.71 13.43 2.09
C LYS A 135 4.40 12.78 2.50
N LEU A 136 4.36 11.46 2.41
CA LEU A 136 3.31 10.64 2.99
C LEU A 136 3.93 9.56 3.87
N ALA A 137 3.23 9.17 4.93
CA ALA A 137 3.68 8.15 5.87
C ALA A 137 2.66 7.03 6.06
N GLN A 138 3.11 5.79 5.84
CA GLN A 138 2.38 4.55 6.14
C GLN A 138 3.26 3.62 6.99
N THR A 139 4.23 2.94 6.36
CA THR A 139 5.31 2.22 7.06
C THR A 139 6.55 3.10 7.24
N HIS A 140 6.78 3.99 6.28
CA HIS A 140 7.89 4.96 6.22
C HIS A 140 7.39 6.31 5.73
N VAL A 141 8.12 7.36 6.08
CA VAL A 141 7.89 8.71 5.57
C VAL A 141 8.63 8.89 4.24
N VAL A 142 7.91 8.86 3.12
CA VAL A 142 8.48 8.90 1.77
C VAL A 142 7.92 10.05 0.94
N PRO A 143 8.62 10.51 -0.13
CA PRO A 143 8.07 11.52 -1.04
C PRO A 143 6.72 11.10 -1.64
N ALA A 144 5.88 12.08 -2.02
CA ALA A 144 4.62 11.79 -2.72
C ALA A 144 4.83 10.98 -4.01
N ALA A 145 5.93 11.21 -4.73
CA ALA A 145 6.31 10.43 -5.91
C ALA A 145 6.83 9.01 -5.60
N GLY A 146 6.96 8.62 -4.32
CA GLY A 146 7.67 7.42 -3.90
C GLY A 146 9.18 7.61 -3.81
N ARG A 147 9.90 6.53 -3.51
CA ARG A 147 11.36 6.47 -3.47
C ARG A 147 11.82 5.33 -4.39
N GLN A 148 12.88 5.56 -5.15
CA GLN A 148 13.48 4.57 -6.04
C GLN A 148 14.96 4.37 -5.72
N TRP A 149 15.44 3.16 -5.97
CA TRP A 149 16.84 2.78 -5.86
C TRP A 149 17.31 2.13 -7.15
N THR A 150 18.53 2.46 -7.55
CA THR A 150 19.31 1.72 -8.55
C THR A 150 20.53 1.16 -7.83
N LEU A 151 20.64 -0.16 -7.83
CA LEU A 151 21.67 -0.88 -7.09
C LEU A 151 22.90 -1.07 -7.96
N THR A 152 24.07 -1.22 -7.33
CA THR A 152 25.33 -1.46 -8.06
C THR A 152 25.33 -2.82 -8.76
N SER A 153 24.57 -3.78 -8.25
CA SER A 153 24.26 -5.05 -8.93
C SER A 153 23.37 -4.92 -10.18
N GLY A 154 22.85 -3.72 -10.48
CA GLY A 154 21.96 -3.45 -11.62
C GLY A 154 20.47 -3.63 -11.34
N GLY A 155 20.09 -4.04 -10.12
CA GLY A 155 18.69 -4.16 -9.70
C GLY A 155 18.03 -2.81 -9.40
N ASN A 156 16.71 -2.72 -9.58
CA ASN A 156 15.90 -1.57 -9.20
C ASN A 156 14.84 -1.96 -8.14
N ALA A 157 14.53 -1.03 -7.25
CA ALA A 157 13.42 -1.14 -6.30
C ALA A 157 12.66 0.19 -6.21
N GLU A 158 11.37 0.13 -5.92
CA GLU A 158 10.51 1.29 -5.68
C GLU A 158 9.69 1.05 -4.40
N LEU A 159 9.56 2.11 -3.59
CA LEU A 159 8.64 2.18 -2.48
C LEU A 159 7.64 3.32 -2.75
N HIS A 160 6.37 2.98 -2.76
CA HIS A 160 5.25 3.91 -2.97
C HIS A 160 4.14 3.67 -1.94
N MET A 161 3.09 4.49 -1.96
CA MET A 161 1.96 4.31 -1.03
C MET A 161 1.21 3.03 -1.34
N VAL A 162 0.93 2.24 -0.30
CA VAL A 162 0.02 1.09 -0.36
C VAL A 162 -1.40 1.62 -0.54
N GLY A 163 -2.10 1.13 -1.55
CA GLY A 163 -3.52 1.43 -1.77
C GLY A 163 -4.38 0.94 -0.61
N GLY A 164 -5.54 1.56 -0.39
CA GLY A 164 -6.49 1.11 0.64
C GLY A 164 -5.98 1.24 2.08
N ARG A 165 -4.83 1.89 2.32
CA ARG A 165 -4.25 2.11 3.64
C ARG A 165 -4.16 3.59 3.96
N ALA A 166 -4.69 4.01 5.11
CA ALA A 166 -4.63 5.41 5.53
C ALA A 166 -3.17 5.90 5.63
N ALA A 167 -2.94 7.18 5.31
CA ALA A 167 -1.61 7.77 5.28
C ALA A 167 -1.59 9.13 6.00
N LEU A 168 -0.50 9.44 6.68
CA LEU A 168 -0.26 10.80 7.17
C LEU A 168 0.36 11.64 6.03
N ALA A 169 -0.30 12.69 5.58
CA ALA A 169 0.26 13.66 4.66
C ALA A 169 1.03 14.74 5.42
N LEU A 170 2.21 15.10 4.90
CA LEU A 170 3.13 16.10 5.44
C LEU A 170 3.50 17.07 4.32
N VAL A 171 3.37 18.38 4.56
CA VAL A 171 3.62 19.41 3.56
C VAL A 171 4.12 20.71 4.18
N ASP A 172 5.07 21.37 3.53
CA ASP A 172 5.51 22.73 3.89
C ASP A 172 4.76 23.76 3.04
N LEU A 173 4.30 24.84 3.69
CA LEU A 173 3.50 25.88 3.05
C LEU A 173 4.18 27.24 3.06
N SER A 174 4.04 27.99 1.98
CA SER A 174 4.29 29.44 1.96
C SER A 174 3.19 30.19 1.17
N PRO A 175 2.83 31.43 1.57
CA PRO A 175 3.23 32.09 2.82
C PRO A 175 2.65 31.39 4.06
N GLY A 176 3.27 31.61 5.22
CA GLY A 176 2.74 31.14 6.50
C GLY A 176 1.55 32.00 6.97
N GLY A 177 0.92 31.61 8.09
CA GLY A 177 -0.16 32.39 8.71
C GLY A 177 -1.54 32.25 8.04
N LEU A 178 -1.68 31.30 7.12
CA LEU A 178 -2.95 30.99 6.46
C LEU A 178 -3.95 30.37 7.43
N SER A 179 -5.23 30.71 7.29
CA SER A 179 -6.33 30.18 8.10
C SER A 179 -7.27 29.31 7.26
N GLY A 180 -8.06 28.46 7.92
CA GLY A 180 -9.00 27.57 7.22
C GLY A 180 -8.33 26.53 6.31
N LEU A 181 -7.10 26.11 6.65
CA LEU A 181 -6.32 25.18 5.85
C LEU A 181 -7.04 23.83 5.71
N ARG A 182 -7.17 23.38 4.45
CA ARG A 182 -7.70 22.07 4.08
C ARG A 182 -6.76 21.40 3.08
N LEU A 183 -6.73 20.08 3.13
CA LEU A 183 -6.12 19.24 2.11
C LEU A 183 -7.23 18.63 1.26
N GLN A 184 -7.26 18.96 -0.03
CA GLN A 184 -8.23 18.43 -0.99
C GLN A 184 -7.64 17.25 -1.75
N GLY A 185 -8.43 16.20 -1.92
CA GLY A 185 -8.08 15.03 -2.72
C GLY A 185 -8.93 14.90 -3.98
N GLU A 186 -8.32 14.39 -5.04
CA GLU A 186 -9.00 13.96 -6.26
C GLU A 186 -8.32 12.68 -6.77
N ALA A 187 -9.08 11.79 -7.39
CA ALA A 187 -8.53 10.66 -8.12
C ALA A 187 -9.29 10.46 -9.43
N ALA A 188 -8.56 10.38 -10.55
CA ALA A 188 -9.10 10.19 -11.90
C ALA A 188 -10.25 11.17 -12.24
N GLY A 189 -10.08 12.46 -11.95
CA GLY A 189 -11.10 13.49 -12.23
C GLY A 189 -12.24 13.58 -11.20
N THR A 190 -12.30 12.66 -10.24
CA THR A 190 -13.37 12.59 -9.24
C THR A 190 -12.89 13.16 -7.90
N SER A 191 -13.59 14.15 -7.36
CA SER A 191 -13.26 14.71 -6.04
C SER A 191 -13.48 13.68 -4.94
N LEU A 192 -12.50 13.57 -4.05
CA LEU A 192 -12.53 12.69 -2.86
C LEU A 192 -12.98 13.44 -1.60
N GLY A 193 -13.18 14.75 -1.71
CA GLY A 193 -13.49 15.66 -0.60
C GLY A 193 -12.25 16.39 -0.08
N SER A 194 -12.34 16.86 1.16
CA SER A 194 -11.29 17.63 1.83
C SER A 194 -11.18 17.25 3.30
N VAL A 195 -9.97 17.24 3.84
CA VAL A 195 -9.70 17.05 5.28
C VAL A 195 -9.03 18.28 5.88
N THR A 196 -9.11 18.45 7.19
CA THR A 196 -8.39 19.52 7.90
C THR A 196 -6.88 19.32 7.75
N LEU A 197 -6.17 20.41 7.41
CA LEU A 197 -4.72 20.45 7.43
C LEU A 197 -4.27 21.25 8.65
N GLU A 198 -3.59 20.58 9.57
CA GLU A 198 -3.22 21.11 10.88
C GLU A 198 -1.76 21.59 10.86
N GLY A 199 -1.45 22.56 11.72
CA GLY A 199 -0.09 23.06 11.86
C GLY A 199 0.85 22.06 12.52
N ASN A 200 2.14 22.41 12.57
CA ASN A 200 3.22 21.57 13.11
C ASN A 200 3.02 21.08 14.56
N ALA A 201 2.17 21.75 15.36
CA ALA A 201 1.83 21.32 16.71
C ALA A 201 1.03 20.00 16.74
N ALA A 202 0.32 19.66 15.66
CA ALA A 202 -0.42 18.40 15.52
C ALA A 202 0.44 17.25 14.98
N LEU A 203 1.73 17.50 14.70
CA LEU A 203 2.66 16.47 14.24
C LEU A 203 2.71 15.32 15.26
N PRO A 204 2.54 14.06 14.83
CA PRO A 204 2.63 12.93 15.75
C PRO A 204 3.97 12.87 16.49
N ALA A 205 3.96 12.27 17.68
CA ALA A 205 5.16 12.09 18.48
C ALA A 205 6.15 11.13 17.80
N ASN A 206 7.38 11.10 18.28
CA ASN A 206 8.37 10.08 17.95
C ASN A 206 8.50 9.07 19.11
N GLU A 207 8.88 7.83 18.80
CA GLU A 207 9.17 6.79 19.80
C GLU A 207 10.27 7.20 20.80
N ASP A 208 11.14 8.13 20.40
CA ASP A 208 12.03 8.89 21.27
C ASP A 208 11.49 10.33 21.36
N SER A 209 10.92 10.69 22.52
CA SER A 209 10.29 11.99 22.73
C SER A 209 11.24 13.18 22.62
N SER A 210 12.56 12.96 22.61
CA SER A 210 13.55 14.03 22.40
C SER A 210 13.67 14.45 20.93
N LEU A 211 13.13 13.66 20.00
CA LEU A 211 13.22 13.89 18.57
C LEU A 211 11.90 14.40 18.00
N ARG A 212 11.99 15.38 17.09
CA ARG A 212 10.87 15.82 16.26
C ARG A 212 11.22 15.62 14.79
N TRP A 213 10.28 15.07 14.02
CA TRP A 213 10.52 14.78 12.60
C TRP A 213 10.65 16.06 11.75
N SER A 214 9.82 17.08 12.02
CA SER A 214 9.89 18.39 11.35
C SER A 214 9.45 19.51 12.29
N SER A 215 9.98 20.72 12.06
CA SER A 215 9.59 21.96 12.73
C SER A 215 8.63 22.83 11.91
N THR A 216 8.40 22.49 10.63
CA THR A 216 7.66 23.34 9.67
C THR A 216 6.44 22.65 9.06
N ALA A 217 6.44 21.31 9.02
CA ALA A 217 5.43 20.58 8.26
C ALA A 217 4.03 20.73 8.87
N TYR A 218 3.06 20.95 8.00
CA TYR A 218 1.63 20.79 8.24
C TYR A 218 1.23 19.34 8.02
N VAL A 219 0.19 18.89 8.73
CA VAL A 219 -0.21 17.48 8.78
C VAL A 219 -1.69 17.26 8.56
N ALA A 220 -2.03 16.18 7.87
CA ALA A 220 -3.39 15.70 7.74
C ALA A 220 -3.41 14.18 7.63
N MET A 221 -4.39 13.53 8.26
CA MET A 221 -4.65 12.11 8.02
C MET A 221 -5.51 11.94 6.78
N LEU A 222 -4.98 11.25 5.78
CA LEU A 222 -5.70 10.82 4.59
C LEU A 222 -6.49 9.54 4.90
N PRO A 223 -7.80 9.50 4.61
CA PRO A 223 -8.59 8.27 4.71
C PRO A 223 -8.03 7.17 3.78
N SER A 224 -8.12 5.91 4.20
CA SER A 224 -7.71 4.76 3.36
C SER A 224 -8.39 4.75 1.98
N SER A 225 -9.66 5.18 1.92
CA SER A 225 -10.44 5.27 0.67
C SER A 225 -9.89 6.26 -0.34
N TRP A 226 -9.00 7.18 0.07
CA TRP A 226 -8.34 8.11 -0.85
C TRP A 226 -7.10 7.52 -1.51
N LEU A 227 -6.42 6.57 -0.84
CA LEU A 227 -5.18 5.97 -1.34
C LEU A 227 -5.52 4.95 -2.42
N ARG A 228 -5.64 5.44 -3.66
CA ARG A 228 -5.84 4.66 -4.87
C ARG A 228 -5.07 5.29 -6.04
N PRO A 229 -4.76 4.52 -7.11
CA PRO A 229 -4.08 5.03 -8.29
C PRO A 229 -4.73 6.30 -8.86
N GLY A 230 -3.90 7.25 -9.28
CA GLY A 230 -4.33 8.55 -9.79
C GLY A 230 -4.70 9.58 -8.71
N LEU A 231 -4.40 9.31 -7.43
CA LEU A 231 -4.56 10.27 -6.35
C LEU A 231 -3.67 11.50 -6.58
N ARG A 232 -4.28 12.68 -6.53
CA ARG A 232 -3.61 13.96 -6.44
C ARG A 232 -4.14 14.80 -5.29
N LEU A 233 -3.25 15.60 -4.71
CA LEU A 233 -3.51 16.41 -3.52
C LEU A 233 -3.20 17.88 -3.79
N ARG A 234 -3.96 18.79 -3.16
CA ARG A 234 -3.63 20.22 -3.11
C ARG A 234 -4.13 20.85 -1.82
N VAL A 235 -3.52 21.96 -1.43
CA VAL A 235 -3.91 22.73 -0.25
C VAL A 235 -4.83 23.87 -0.63
N THR A 236 -5.86 24.09 0.16
CA THR A 236 -6.73 25.27 0.09
C THR A 236 -6.74 25.97 1.44
N ALA A 237 -7.03 27.27 1.44
CA ALA A 237 -7.16 28.09 2.64
C ALA A 237 -8.23 29.15 2.44
N THR A 238 -8.65 29.81 3.52
CA THR A 238 -9.52 30.99 3.44
C THR A 238 -8.77 32.15 2.80
N ALA A 239 -9.41 32.82 1.83
CA ALA A 239 -8.87 34.00 1.15
C ALA A 239 -7.48 33.79 0.50
N ALA A 240 -7.20 32.59 -0.03
CA ALA A 240 -6.00 32.27 -0.78
C ALA A 240 -6.34 31.43 -2.02
N ASN A 241 -5.58 31.60 -3.10
CA ASN A 241 -5.66 30.71 -4.26
C ASN A 241 -5.05 29.34 -3.91
N PRO A 242 -5.69 28.22 -4.30
CA PRO A 242 -5.19 26.87 -4.00
C PRO A 242 -3.77 26.63 -4.50
N SER A 243 -3.07 25.70 -3.86
CA SER A 243 -1.80 25.21 -4.39
C SER A 243 -2.00 24.44 -5.69
N ALA A 244 -0.90 24.28 -6.44
CA ALA A 244 -0.85 23.30 -7.52
C ALA A 244 -1.16 21.89 -7.00
N TRP A 245 -1.69 21.05 -7.90
CA TRP A 245 -1.88 19.63 -7.63
C TRP A 245 -0.53 18.91 -7.55
N THR A 246 -0.41 17.99 -6.61
CA THR A 246 0.72 17.07 -6.47
C THR A 246 0.21 15.64 -6.62
N GLU A 247 0.76 14.91 -7.58
CA GLU A 247 0.47 13.48 -7.79
C GLU A 247 1.09 12.64 -6.67
N VAL A 248 0.37 11.60 -6.26
CA VAL A 248 0.82 10.61 -5.28
C VAL A 248 0.98 9.27 -5.97
N SER A 249 2.17 8.68 -5.84
CA SER A 249 2.45 7.32 -6.30
C SER A 249 1.76 6.33 -5.36
N VAL A 250 0.65 5.73 -5.81
CA VAL A 250 -0.11 4.73 -5.08
C VAL A 250 -0.13 3.42 -5.87
N GLY A 251 0.21 2.32 -5.19
CA GLY A 251 0.24 0.96 -5.70
C GLY A 251 -1.01 0.16 -5.36
N ALA A 252 -0.82 -1.15 -5.20
CA ALA A 252 -1.89 -2.10 -4.91
C ALA A 252 -2.40 -1.94 -3.47
N ASP A 253 -3.59 -2.47 -3.21
CA ASP A 253 -4.17 -2.69 -1.87
C ASP A 253 -4.10 -4.20 -1.49
N PRO A 254 -2.90 -4.72 -1.16
CA PRO A 254 -2.75 -6.13 -0.86
C PRO A 254 -3.44 -6.54 0.46
N ASP A 255 -4.37 -7.48 0.35
CA ASP A 255 -4.93 -8.23 1.48
C ASP A 255 -4.01 -9.41 1.80
N PHE A 256 -3.53 -9.49 3.04
CA PHE A 256 -2.53 -10.49 3.42
C PHE A 256 -2.93 -11.30 4.64
N THR A 257 -2.89 -12.63 4.50
CA THR A 257 -3.22 -13.57 5.58
C THR A 257 -1.98 -14.33 6.07
N VAL A 258 -1.79 -14.44 7.38
CA VAL A 258 -0.83 -15.34 8.01
C VAL A 258 -1.58 -16.41 8.81
N ARG A 259 -1.34 -17.68 8.46
CA ARG A 259 -1.89 -18.84 9.16
C ARG A 259 -0.84 -19.44 10.09
N ILE A 260 -1.16 -19.54 11.38
CA ILE A 260 -0.29 -20.15 12.39
C ILE A 260 -0.66 -21.62 12.56
N LEU A 261 0.30 -22.53 12.34
CA LEU A 261 0.11 -23.96 12.56
C LEU A 261 1.20 -24.52 13.48
N PRO A 262 0.96 -24.62 14.80
CA PRO A 262 1.94 -25.14 15.75
C PRO A 262 2.16 -26.65 15.58
N PHE A 263 3.41 -27.08 15.62
CA PHE A 263 3.81 -28.48 15.58
C PHE A 263 4.36 -28.92 16.93
N TYR A 264 3.62 -29.80 17.60
CA TYR A 264 4.02 -30.50 18.80
C TYR A 264 4.64 -31.84 18.40
N VAL A 265 5.96 -31.95 18.56
CA VAL A 265 6.71 -33.14 18.18
C VAL A 265 7.37 -33.80 19.38
N PHE A 266 7.68 -35.08 19.25
CA PHE A 266 8.46 -35.84 20.25
C PHE A 266 7.76 -35.91 21.62
N GLY A 267 6.43 -35.96 21.61
CA GLY A 267 5.62 -36.00 22.82
C GLY A 267 5.45 -34.64 23.51
N ALA A 268 5.87 -33.54 22.88
CA ALA A 268 5.47 -32.21 23.33
C ALA A 268 3.93 -32.08 23.31
N GLY A 269 3.39 -31.26 24.21
CA GLY A 269 1.96 -31.03 24.30
C GLY A 269 1.60 -29.69 24.92
N GLU A 270 0.30 -29.45 25.12
CA GLU A 270 -0.20 -28.18 25.63
C GLU A 270 0.18 -27.90 27.10
N SER A 271 0.68 -28.91 27.82
CA SER A 271 1.27 -28.71 29.14
C SER A 271 2.67 -28.09 29.09
N ASP A 272 3.36 -28.16 27.95
CA ASP A 272 4.64 -27.48 27.75
C ASP A 272 4.41 -26.02 27.34
N VAL A 273 3.58 -25.81 26.31
CA VAL A 273 3.12 -24.49 25.85
C VAL A 273 1.69 -24.66 25.34
N SER A 274 0.75 -23.86 25.84
CA SER A 274 -0.66 -23.97 25.46
C SER A 274 -0.89 -23.62 23.98
N LEU A 275 -1.98 -24.12 23.39
CA LEU A 275 -2.34 -23.72 22.02
C LEU A 275 -2.64 -22.23 21.91
N ALA A 276 -3.11 -21.58 22.98
CA ALA A 276 -3.32 -20.13 22.98
C ALA A 276 -1.99 -19.35 22.88
N ALA A 277 -0.91 -19.85 23.48
CA ALA A 277 0.41 -19.23 23.40
C ALA A 277 1.17 -19.60 22.12
N ALA A 278 1.00 -20.83 21.63
CA ALA A 278 1.66 -21.28 20.42
C ALA A 278 0.93 -20.88 19.14
N GLY A 279 -0.39 -20.69 19.19
CA GLY A 279 -1.22 -20.31 18.05
C GLY A 279 -1.12 -18.82 17.73
N SER A 280 -2.25 -18.23 17.32
CA SER A 280 -2.34 -16.85 16.87
C SER A 280 -1.68 -15.86 17.84
N PRO A 281 -0.87 -14.92 17.35
CA PRO A 281 -0.28 -13.88 18.17
C PRO A 281 -1.34 -12.93 18.76
N SER A 282 -0.97 -12.16 19.78
CA SER A 282 -1.85 -11.16 20.40
C SER A 282 -2.19 -10.02 19.43
N ALA A 283 -3.28 -9.29 19.71
CA ALA A 283 -3.69 -8.16 18.87
C ALA A 283 -2.57 -7.11 18.73
N GLU A 284 -1.86 -6.82 19.82
CA GLU A 284 -0.75 -5.87 19.81
C GLU A 284 0.42 -6.34 18.93
N ALA A 285 0.65 -7.66 18.85
CA ALA A 285 1.65 -8.21 17.97
C ALA A 285 1.23 -8.11 16.50
N ILE A 286 -0.06 -8.31 16.21
CA ILE A 286 -0.62 -8.13 14.86
C ILE A 286 -0.53 -6.66 14.45
N ASP A 287 -0.84 -5.72 15.35
CA ASP A 287 -0.67 -4.29 15.12
C ASP A 287 0.79 -3.92 14.83
N ASP A 288 1.74 -4.49 15.60
CA ASP A 288 3.18 -4.29 15.37
C ASP A 288 3.63 -4.85 14.01
N MET A 289 3.08 -6.00 13.57
CA MET A 289 3.34 -6.56 12.24
C MET A 289 2.78 -5.64 11.14
N PHE A 290 1.53 -5.20 11.28
CA PHE A 290 0.89 -4.31 10.32
C PHE A 290 1.66 -2.98 10.19
N ALA A 291 2.17 -2.44 11.30
CA ALA A 291 2.95 -1.20 11.31
C ALA A 291 4.26 -1.29 10.50
N VAL A 292 4.86 -2.48 10.33
CA VAL A 292 6.13 -2.65 9.59
C VAL A 292 5.96 -3.25 8.20
N TRP A 293 4.84 -3.89 7.89
CA TRP A 293 4.62 -4.51 6.58
C TRP A 293 3.81 -3.63 5.63
N PRO A 294 4.18 -3.54 4.34
CA PRO A 294 3.49 -2.71 3.35
C PRO A 294 2.23 -3.40 2.80
N VAL A 295 1.28 -3.72 3.69
CA VAL A 295 -0.01 -4.34 3.33
C VAL A 295 -1.19 -3.42 3.60
N ALA A 296 -2.29 -3.58 2.86
CA ALA A 296 -3.52 -2.80 3.06
C ALA A 296 -4.33 -3.36 4.22
N THR A 297 -4.48 -4.69 4.26
CA THR A 297 -5.08 -5.42 5.37
C THR A 297 -4.20 -6.59 5.79
N LEU A 298 -4.22 -6.90 7.08
CA LEU A 298 -3.50 -8.03 7.67
C LEU A 298 -4.46 -8.88 8.50
N GLN A 299 -4.62 -10.15 8.12
CA GLN A 299 -5.32 -11.14 8.94
C GLN A 299 -4.31 -12.15 9.46
N VAL A 300 -4.22 -12.29 10.78
CA VAL A 300 -3.41 -13.35 11.40
C VAL A 300 -4.31 -14.22 12.24
N GLY A 301 -4.19 -15.54 12.08
CA GLY A 301 -5.03 -16.47 12.82
C GLY A 301 -4.50 -17.89 12.78
N ASN A 302 -5.10 -18.75 13.59
CA ASN A 302 -4.80 -20.17 13.58
C ASN A 302 -5.16 -20.77 12.21
N HIS A 303 -4.28 -21.62 11.71
CA HIS A 303 -4.60 -22.50 10.61
C HIS A 303 -5.80 -23.38 11.01
N PRO A 304 -6.76 -23.69 10.10
CA PRO A 304 -7.96 -24.46 10.44
C PRO A 304 -7.71 -25.87 11.01
N ALA A 305 -6.49 -26.41 10.82
CA ALA A 305 -6.06 -27.66 11.46
C ALA A 305 -5.80 -27.53 12.98
N GLY A 306 -5.68 -26.31 13.51
CA GLY A 306 -5.42 -26.05 14.93
C GLY A 306 -3.97 -26.30 15.31
N LYS A 307 -3.56 -27.58 15.37
CA LYS A 307 -2.20 -28.02 15.72
C LYS A 307 -1.87 -29.35 15.07
N VAL A 308 -0.59 -29.65 14.93
CA VAL A 308 -0.10 -30.96 14.51
C VAL A 308 0.61 -31.62 15.69
N VAL A 309 0.30 -32.89 15.94
CA VAL A 309 0.95 -33.69 17.00
C VAL A 309 1.55 -34.93 16.38
N TRP A 310 2.87 -35.01 16.30
CA TRP A 310 3.56 -36.14 15.68
C TRP A 310 4.66 -36.73 16.58
N PRO A 311 4.85 -38.06 16.59
CA PRO A 311 5.83 -38.71 17.45
C PRO A 311 7.27 -38.57 16.96
N SER A 312 7.46 -38.30 15.65
CA SER A 312 8.75 -38.26 15.00
C SER A 312 8.76 -37.31 13.80
N LEU A 313 9.95 -36.99 13.32
CA LEU A 313 10.20 -36.26 12.08
C LEU A 313 11.29 -36.99 11.29
N VAL A 314 11.12 -37.10 9.98
CA VAL A 314 12.15 -37.62 9.07
C VAL A 314 12.95 -36.45 8.54
N VAL A 315 14.18 -36.34 9.03
CA VAL A 315 15.15 -35.34 8.57
C VAL A 315 15.72 -35.82 7.23
N PRO A 316 15.70 -35.00 6.16
CA PRO A 316 16.28 -35.36 4.87
C PRO A 316 17.83 -35.42 4.95
N PRO A 317 18.50 -35.99 3.94
CA PRO A 317 19.97 -35.95 3.86
C PRO A 317 20.47 -34.50 3.90
N ARG A 318 21.44 -34.24 4.79
CA ARG A 318 22.00 -32.91 5.02
C ARG A 318 23.34 -32.99 5.71
N ASP A 319 24.12 -31.92 5.64
CA ASP A 319 25.37 -31.82 6.39
C ASP A 319 25.06 -31.51 7.87
N ASP A 320 25.85 -32.11 8.76
CA ASP A 320 25.78 -31.84 10.19
C ASP A 320 26.57 -30.59 10.59
N SER A 321 26.61 -30.25 11.88
CA SER A 321 27.31 -29.05 12.35
C SER A 321 28.83 -29.07 12.11
N GLY A 322 29.42 -30.24 11.84
CA GLY A 322 30.83 -30.41 11.49
C GLY A 322 31.08 -30.46 9.98
N GLY A 323 30.06 -30.24 9.15
CA GLY A 323 30.16 -30.36 7.69
C GLY A 323 30.18 -31.81 7.18
N VAL A 324 29.85 -32.78 8.03
CA VAL A 324 29.78 -34.19 7.62
C VAL A 324 28.41 -34.48 7.05
N ARG A 325 28.38 -34.96 5.81
CA ARG A 325 27.15 -35.34 5.13
C ARG A 325 26.47 -36.51 5.82
N ARG A 326 25.19 -36.37 6.15
CA ARG A 326 24.36 -37.38 6.81
C ARG A 326 23.26 -37.87 5.88
N ALA A 327 22.96 -39.15 5.99
CA ALA A 327 21.79 -39.72 5.35
C ALA A 327 20.50 -39.18 5.99
N ALA A 328 19.35 -39.45 5.35
CA ALA A 328 18.07 -39.23 6.00
C ALA A 328 18.01 -40.02 7.33
N TYR A 329 17.22 -39.55 8.30
CA TYR A 329 17.01 -40.29 9.55
C TYR A 329 15.72 -39.89 10.25
N VAL A 330 15.21 -40.79 11.09
CA VAL A 330 14.06 -40.53 11.95
C VAL A 330 14.55 -39.87 13.24
N ALA A 331 14.16 -38.62 13.47
CA ALA A 331 14.30 -37.95 14.74
C ALA A 331 13.07 -38.21 15.62
N THR A 332 13.30 -38.55 16.88
CA THR A 332 12.26 -38.78 17.91
C THR A 332 12.44 -37.89 19.13
N SER A 333 13.49 -37.06 19.14
CA SER A 333 13.78 -36.04 20.15
C SER A 333 14.69 -34.98 19.54
N THR A 334 14.85 -33.83 20.21
CA THR A 334 15.83 -32.82 19.79
C THR A 334 17.27 -33.33 19.83
N ASP A 335 17.58 -34.28 20.71
CA ASP A 335 18.93 -34.85 20.85
C ASP A 335 19.28 -35.78 19.68
N SER A 336 18.28 -36.18 18.89
CA SER A 336 18.50 -36.94 17.65
C SER A 336 19.09 -36.08 16.53
N TYR A 337 18.92 -34.75 16.60
CA TYR A 337 19.40 -33.84 15.57
C TYR A 337 20.92 -33.83 15.47
N LYS A 338 21.43 -33.70 14.24
CA LYS A 338 22.87 -33.64 13.94
C LYS A 338 23.38 -32.22 13.74
N ASP A 339 22.47 -31.25 13.72
CA ASP A 339 22.76 -29.82 13.66
C ASP A 339 21.59 -29.03 14.27
N GLY A 340 21.79 -27.74 14.52
CA GLY A 340 20.79 -26.88 15.17
C GLY A 340 19.54 -26.57 14.35
N PHE A 341 19.54 -26.85 13.05
CA PHE A 341 18.47 -26.45 12.12
C PHE A 341 17.69 -27.63 11.54
N ALA A 342 18.07 -28.88 11.84
CA ALA A 342 17.46 -30.09 11.29
C ALA A 342 15.93 -30.14 11.48
N GLY A 343 15.44 -29.84 12.69
CA GLY A 343 14.00 -29.79 12.98
C GLY A 343 13.28 -28.69 12.21
N LEU A 344 13.81 -27.47 12.27
CA LEU A 344 13.25 -26.29 11.61
C LEU A 344 13.19 -26.45 10.09
N SER A 345 14.25 -26.93 9.45
CA SER A 345 14.27 -27.10 7.98
C SER A 345 13.32 -28.19 7.53
N THR A 346 13.21 -29.26 8.32
CA THR A 346 12.28 -30.35 8.06
C THR A 346 10.86 -29.81 8.10
N LEU A 347 10.54 -29.03 9.14
CA LEU A 347 9.23 -28.42 9.30
C LEU A 347 8.93 -27.40 8.20
N HIS A 348 9.88 -26.52 7.86
CA HIS A 348 9.74 -25.50 6.82
C HIS A 348 9.23 -26.11 5.50
N GLY A 349 9.84 -27.21 5.10
CA GLY A 349 9.41 -27.87 3.88
C GLY A 349 8.11 -28.68 4.01
N ILE A 350 7.73 -29.16 5.20
CA ILE A 350 6.41 -29.78 5.43
C ILE A 350 5.32 -28.73 5.29
N VAL A 351 5.53 -27.57 5.92
CA VAL A 351 4.60 -26.43 5.91
C VAL A 351 4.46 -25.85 4.50
N SER A 352 5.58 -25.79 3.76
CA SER A 352 5.56 -25.45 2.32
C SER A 352 4.67 -26.41 1.53
N GLY A 353 4.80 -27.72 1.76
CA GLY A 353 3.98 -28.75 1.14
C GLY A 353 2.50 -28.63 1.52
N LEU A 354 2.19 -28.36 2.79
CA LEU A 354 0.81 -28.17 3.26
C LEU A 354 0.15 -26.96 2.58
N ARG A 355 0.88 -25.85 2.47
CA ARG A 355 0.41 -24.63 1.78
C ARG A 355 0.17 -24.88 0.29
N ALA A 356 1.09 -25.59 -0.39
CA ALA A 356 0.95 -25.93 -1.80
C ALA A 356 -0.24 -26.89 -2.04
N ALA A 357 -0.37 -27.94 -1.24
CA ALA A 357 -1.50 -28.88 -1.31
C ALA A 357 -2.86 -28.21 -1.07
N ASN A 358 -2.88 -27.09 -0.34
CA ASN A 358 -4.05 -26.26 -0.09
C ASN A 358 -4.29 -25.21 -1.19
N GLY A 359 -3.48 -25.21 -2.26
CA GLY A 359 -3.56 -24.29 -3.39
C GLY A 359 -3.32 -22.83 -3.05
N GLU A 360 -2.59 -22.57 -1.98
CA GLU A 360 -2.30 -21.22 -1.51
C GLU A 360 -0.90 -20.76 -1.96
N ALA A 361 -0.20 -21.52 -2.81
CA ALA A 361 1.17 -21.28 -3.26
C ALA A 361 1.39 -19.85 -3.82
N ASN A 362 0.51 -19.42 -4.71
CA ASN A 362 0.57 -18.13 -5.39
C ASN A 362 -0.34 -17.06 -4.76
N GLN A 363 -1.09 -17.40 -3.71
CA GLN A 363 -2.00 -16.47 -3.03
C GLN A 363 -1.27 -15.65 -1.96
N ALA A 364 -1.89 -14.53 -1.55
CA ALA A 364 -1.43 -13.66 -0.47
C ALA A 364 -1.67 -14.27 0.92
N VAL A 365 -1.30 -15.54 1.08
CA VAL A 365 -1.39 -16.31 2.33
C VAL A 365 0.00 -16.86 2.65
N GLN A 366 0.48 -16.68 3.87
CA GLN A 366 1.69 -17.33 4.38
C GLN A 366 1.38 -18.22 5.57
N TYR A 367 2.23 -19.23 5.77
CA TYR A 367 2.13 -20.14 6.90
C TYR A 367 3.33 -19.91 7.81
N TYR A 368 3.09 -19.77 9.11
CA TYR A 368 4.13 -19.81 10.13
C TYR A 368 3.88 -21.00 11.05
N ALA A 369 4.92 -21.80 11.30
CA ALA A 369 4.81 -22.98 12.13
C ALA A 369 5.80 -22.95 13.30
N PRO A 370 5.31 -22.64 14.51
CA PRO A 370 6.08 -22.81 15.73
C PRO A 370 6.44 -24.28 15.94
N LEU A 371 7.71 -24.56 16.26
CA LEU A 371 8.19 -25.89 16.58
C LEU A 371 8.28 -26.08 18.09
N LEU A 372 7.48 -27.00 18.62
CA LEU A 372 7.44 -27.36 20.04
C LEU A 372 7.93 -28.80 20.18
N ALA A 373 9.09 -29.00 20.80
CA ALA A 373 9.77 -30.28 20.82
C ALA A 373 10.27 -30.63 22.22
N ARG A 374 10.46 -31.93 22.47
CA ARG A 374 11.13 -32.44 23.68
C ARG A 374 12.46 -33.10 23.34
N ASN A 375 13.37 -33.08 24.31
CA ASN A 375 14.62 -33.84 24.25
C ASN A 375 14.38 -35.32 24.64
N ALA A 376 15.44 -36.14 24.61
CA ALA A 376 15.33 -37.56 24.93
C ALA A 376 14.94 -37.82 26.40
N ALA A 377 15.17 -36.85 27.28
CA ALA A 377 14.74 -36.88 28.68
C ALA A 377 13.28 -36.42 28.88
N GLY A 378 12.53 -36.14 27.81
CA GLY A 378 11.14 -35.69 27.86
C GLY A 378 10.95 -34.24 28.30
N GLN A 379 12.03 -33.44 28.35
CA GLN A 379 12.00 -32.04 28.72
C GLN A 379 11.74 -31.17 27.49
N PHE A 380 10.89 -30.14 27.64
CA PHE A 380 10.67 -29.15 26.59
C PHE A 380 11.98 -28.46 26.18
N ARG A 381 12.12 -28.24 24.87
CA ARG A 381 13.20 -27.49 24.24
C ARG A 381 12.59 -26.52 23.25
N SER A 382 12.91 -25.25 23.43
CA SER A 382 12.59 -24.21 22.44
C SER A 382 13.30 -24.50 21.13
N ALA A 383 12.71 -24.06 20.02
CA ALA A 383 13.32 -24.10 18.69
C ALA A 383 14.70 -23.39 18.65
N GLY A 384 14.90 -22.35 19.48
CA GLY A 384 16.19 -21.65 19.62
C GLY A 384 16.65 -20.86 18.38
N GLY A 385 15.81 -20.79 17.34
CA GLY A 385 16.09 -20.14 16.06
C GLY A 385 14.87 -20.19 15.14
N GLY A 386 15.05 -19.79 13.89
CA GLY A 386 14.00 -19.81 12.87
C GLY A 386 14.54 -20.14 11.49
N ILE A 387 13.62 -20.46 10.57
CA ILE A 387 13.88 -20.55 9.14
C ILE A 387 12.68 -19.99 8.39
N GLY A 388 12.93 -19.03 7.52
CA GLY A 388 11.98 -18.44 6.59
C GLY A 388 12.42 -18.55 5.15
N GLY A 389 11.44 -18.54 4.24
CA GLY A 389 11.68 -18.58 2.80
C GLY A 389 10.52 -19.25 2.06
N GLY A 390 10.39 -18.99 0.75
CA GLY A 390 9.37 -19.66 -0.06
C GLY A 390 7.93 -19.43 0.43
N ASN A 391 7.65 -18.26 1.02
CA ASN A 391 6.34 -17.88 1.59
C ASN A 391 5.94 -18.64 2.87
N VAL A 392 6.87 -19.29 3.56
CA VAL A 392 6.61 -19.90 4.87
C VAL A 392 7.73 -19.58 5.86
N GLY A 393 7.39 -19.65 7.15
CA GLY A 393 8.34 -19.49 8.25
C GLY A 393 8.15 -20.55 9.33
N THR A 394 9.22 -20.82 10.07
CA THR A 394 9.22 -21.72 11.24
C THR A 394 10.09 -21.12 12.33
N GLY A 395 9.76 -21.38 13.60
CA GLY A 395 10.55 -20.85 14.71
C GLY A 395 9.86 -21.02 16.06
N ASP A 396 10.01 -20.00 16.91
CA ASP A 396 9.47 -19.97 18.27
C ASP A 396 8.05 -19.39 18.35
N THR A 397 7.52 -19.30 19.58
CA THR A 397 6.18 -18.78 19.88
C THR A 397 6.21 -17.34 20.39
N ALA A 398 7.36 -16.64 20.33
CA ALA A 398 7.51 -15.31 20.89
C ALA A 398 6.96 -14.21 19.96
N TYR A 399 6.88 -14.49 18.66
CA TYR A 399 6.47 -13.53 17.62
C TYR A 399 7.23 -12.21 17.73
N ALA A 400 8.55 -12.32 17.87
CA ALA A 400 9.48 -11.22 18.10
C ALA A 400 10.57 -11.20 17.02
N GLY A 401 11.82 -10.93 17.40
CA GLY A 401 12.88 -10.67 16.42
C GLY A 401 13.21 -11.82 15.47
N ILE A 402 13.20 -13.07 15.94
CA ILE A 402 13.37 -14.25 15.07
C ILE A 402 12.21 -14.31 14.08
N TYR A 403 10.97 -14.22 14.57
CA TYR A 403 9.79 -14.23 13.73
C TYR A 403 9.86 -13.21 12.59
N ILE A 404 10.12 -11.93 12.90
CA ILE A 404 10.10 -10.88 11.88
C ILE A 404 11.23 -11.04 10.85
N HIS A 405 12.39 -11.58 11.27
CA HIS A 405 13.51 -11.92 10.40
C HIS A 405 13.13 -13.05 9.43
N GLU A 406 12.59 -14.16 9.93
CA GLU A 406 12.17 -15.28 9.09
C GLU A 406 11.03 -14.89 8.14
N GLN A 407 10.09 -14.07 8.61
CA GLN A 407 9.05 -13.55 7.72
C GLN A 407 9.65 -12.65 6.63
N GLY A 408 10.70 -11.88 6.94
CA GLY A 408 11.49 -11.16 5.94
C GLY A 408 12.04 -12.08 4.84
N HIS A 409 12.66 -13.20 5.20
CA HIS A 409 13.07 -14.23 4.24
C HIS A 409 11.87 -14.81 3.45
N ALA A 410 10.72 -15.01 4.10
CA ALA A 410 9.50 -15.46 3.42
C ALA A 410 8.97 -14.44 2.39
N PHE A 411 9.25 -13.15 2.58
CA PHE A 411 9.00 -12.06 1.63
C PHE A 411 10.11 -11.86 0.59
N GLY A 412 11.15 -12.71 0.60
CA GLY A 412 12.24 -12.65 -0.37
C GLY A 412 13.37 -11.69 0.00
N LEU A 413 13.47 -11.28 1.28
CA LEU A 413 14.62 -10.53 1.77
C LEU A 413 15.79 -11.49 2.05
N PRO A 414 16.98 -11.29 1.47
CA PRO A 414 18.23 -11.89 1.95
C PRO A 414 18.74 -11.19 3.22
N HIS A 415 19.82 -11.68 3.82
CA HIS A 415 20.53 -10.93 4.86
C HIS A 415 21.07 -9.62 4.29
N ALA A 416 20.88 -8.50 5.00
CA ALA A 416 21.18 -7.18 4.46
C ALA A 416 22.69 -6.90 4.35
N GLY A 417 23.51 -7.46 5.24
CA GLY A 417 24.97 -7.34 5.19
C GLY A 417 25.57 -8.07 3.99
N ASP A 418 25.28 -9.35 3.83
CA ASP A 418 25.70 -10.15 2.67
C ASP A 418 25.25 -9.51 1.35
N SER A 419 24.05 -8.92 1.35
CA SER A 419 23.50 -8.24 0.18
C SER A 419 24.17 -6.90 -0.10
N TYR A 420 24.64 -6.20 0.94
CA TYR A 420 25.41 -4.97 0.78
C TYR A 420 26.74 -5.26 0.11
N ASP A 421 27.47 -6.28 0.57
CA ASP A 421 28.71 -6.75 -0.06
C ASP A 421 28.49 -7.18 -1.52
N GLY A 422 27.37 -7.85 -1.79
CA GLY A 422 26.94 -8.22 -3.14
C GLY A 422 26.41 -7.06 -4.00
N GLY A 423 26.35 -5.84 -3.48
CA GLY A 423 25.84 -4.67 -4.21
C GLY A 423 24.34 -4.68 -4.49
N SER A 424 23.56 -5.45 -3.73
CA SER A 424 22.11 -5.65 -3.85
C SER A 424 21.30 -5.06 -2.68
N TYR A 425 21.98 -4.34 -1.77
CA TYR A 425 21.37 -3.58 -0.68
C TYR A 425 22.09 -2.22 -0.53
N PRO A 426 21.38 -1.09 -0.36
CA PRO A 426 21.98 0.24 -0.50
C PRO A 426 22.64 0.79 0.77
N TYR A 427 22.33 0.25 1.95
CA TYR A 427 22.81 0.81 3.22
C TYR A 427 23.91 -0.05 3.83
N GLU A 428 24.97 0.62 4.30
CA GLU A 428 26.18 0.00 4.80
C GLU A 428 25.88 -1.13 5.79
N TRP A 429 26.20 -2.37 5.39
CA TRP A 429 26.09 -3.57 6.21
C TRP A 429 24.76 -3.68 6.98
N GLY A 430 23.63 -3.36 6.34
CA GLY A 430 22.30 -3.46 6.95
C GLY A 430 21.92 -2.30 7.89
N SER A 431 22.77 -1.29 8.07
CA SER A 431 22.46 -0.09 8.84
C SER A 431 21.26 0.66 8.27
N LEU A 432 20.49 1.38 9.09
CA LEU A 432 19.43 2.27 8.60
C LEU A 432 19.92 3.69 8.24
N LYS A 433 21.24 3.91 8.21
CA LYS A 433 21.83 5.22 7.87
C LYS A 433 21.55 5.55 6.40
N GLY A 434 20.66 6.53 6.16
CA GLY A 434 20.18 6.89 4.82
C GLY A 434 18.79 6.32 4.46
N SER A 435 18.23 5.47 5.32
CA SER A 435 16.81 5.07 5.24
C SER A 435 15.91 6.22 5.70
N ALA A 436 14.68 6.27 5.16
CA ALA A 436 13.62 7.10 5.69
C ALA A 436 13.28 6.70 7.13
N TRP A 437 12.70 7.64 7.89
CA TRP A 437 12.09 7.33 9.18
C TRP A 437 10.86 6.45 8.98
N GLY A 438 10.67 5.50 9.89
CA GLY A 438 9.48 4.69 9.95
C GLY A 438 8.28 5.50 10.48
N TYR A 439 7.09 4.97 10.24
CA TYR A 439 5.84 5.44 10.82
C TYR A 439 5.02 4.23 11.27
N ASP A 440 4.54 4.26 12.51
CA ASP A 440 3.55 3.32 13.01
C ASP A 440 2.17 3.91 12.73
N SER A 441 1.50 3.40 11.71
CA SER A 441 0.18 3.88 11.30
C SER A 441 -0.92 3.53 12.32
N VAL A 442 -0.70 2.54 13.18
CA VAL A 442 -1.67 2.13 14.21
C VAL A 442 -1.61 3.10 15.38
N ARG A 443 -0.40 3.30 15.92
CA ARG A 443 -0.17 4.18 17.07
C ARG A 443 -0.05 5.65 16.71
N ARG A 444 0.06 5.96 15.41
CA ARG A 444 0.35 7.29 14.87
C ARG A 444 1.61 7.84 15.52
N LEU A 445 2.73 7.18 15.27
CA LEU A 445 4.01 7.46 15.93
C LEU A 445 5.14 7.38 14.90
N PHE A 446 5.99 8.39 14.85
CA PHE A 446 7.23 8.30 14.06
C PHE A 446 8.24 7.38 14.74
N ARG A 447 8.96 6.62 13.92
CA ARG A 447 10.05 5.75 14.38
C ARG A 447 11.34 6.20 13.72
N SER A 448 12.25 6.74 14.51
CA SER A 448 13.51 7.26 13.98
C SER A 448 14.42 6.11 13.55
N ILE A 449 15.43 6.43 12.75
CA ILE A 449 16.52 5.49 12.44
C ILE A 449 17.52 5.35 13.59
N LEU A 450 17.37 6.08 14.69
CA LEU A 450 18.27 6.04 15.83
C LEU A 450 17.78 5.01 16.86
N VAL A 451 18.71 4.33 17.53
CA VAL A 451 18.37 3.44 18.64
C VAL A 451 17.83 4.32 19.79
N PRO A 452 16.56 4.18 20.19
CA PRO A 452 15.96 5.04 21.20
C PRO A 452 16.52 4.72 22.59
N ALA A 453 16.56 5.70 23.50
CA ALA A 453 17.06 5.49 24.87
C ALA A 453 16.34 4.38 25.66
N SER A 454 15.11 4.05 25.25
CA SER A 454 14.30 2.98 25.87
C SER A 454 14.62 1.57 25.36
N SER A 455 15.40 1.44 24.27
CA SER A 455 15.79 0.16 23.67
C SER A 455 16.68 -0.66 24.61
N GLY A 456 16.53 -1.98 24.56
CA GLY A 456 17.38 -2.91 25.31
C GLY A 456 18.86 -2.84 24.90
N ASN A 457 19.14 -2.50 23.64
CA ASN A 457 20.49 -2.38 23.12
C ASN A 457 21.12 -1.00 23.35
N TYR A 458 20.38 0.01 23.83
CA TYR A 458 20.85 1.40 23.83
C TYR A 458 22.21 1.58 24.54
N ALA A 459 22.38 0.99 25.73
CA ALA A 459 23.61 1.14 26.50
C ALA A 459 24.84 0.46 25.87
N SER A 460 24.64 -0.64 25.15
CA SER A 460 25.70 -1.43 24.51
C SER A 460 25.80 -1.21 23.01
N CYS A 461 24.97 -0.35 22.41
CA CYS A 461 24.79 -0.32 20.96
C CYS A 461 26.08 -0.07 20.19
N ARG A 462 27.03 0.68 20.77
CA ARG A 462 28.34 0.98 20.17
C ARG A 462 29.33 -0.19 20.19
N SER A 463 29.15 -1.16 21.10
CA SER A 463 30.00 -2.35 21.12
C SER A 463 29.50 -3.45 20.19
N HIS A 464 28.36 -3.25 19.51
CA HIS A 464 27.81 -4.22 18.59
C HIS A 464 28.56 -4.15 17.26
N THR A 465 28.88 -5.31 16.70
CA THR A 465 29.46 -5.46 15.37
C THR A 465 28.63 -6.43 14.54
N PHE A 466 28.50 -6.18 13.24
CA PHE A 466 27.75 -7.02 12.31
C PHE A 466 28.71 -7.51 11.22
N GLY A 467 29.02 -8.81 11.22
CA GLY A 467 30.05 -9.35 10.30
C GLY A 467 31.45 -8.74 10.54
N GLY A 468 31.74 -8.25 11.74
CA GLY A 468 32.97 -7.52 12.06
C GLY A 468 32.91 -6.00 11.78
N HIS A 469 31.84 -5.51 11.17
CA HIS A 469 31.64 -4.08 10.93
C HIS A 469 31.08 -3.39 12.18
N PRO A 470 31.70 -2.30 12.67
CA PRO A 470 31.17 -1.54 13.80
C PRO A 470 29.78 -0.98 13.51
N ARG A 471 28.96 -0.85 14.57
CA ARG A 471 27.69 -0.14 14.52
C ARG A 471 27.87 1.27 13.92
N ALA A 472 27.05 1.60 12.93
CA ALA A 472 26.99 2.96 12.39
C ALA A 472 26.45 3.96 13.42
N VAL A 473 27.02 5.16 13.44
CA VAL A 473 26.58 6.29 14.26
C VAL A 473 26.25 7.51 13.39
N ASP A 474 25.43 8.42 13.93
CA ASP A 474 25.21 9.75 13.35
C ASP A 474 26.33 10.74 13.70
N ALA A 475 26.19 11.99 13.27
CA ALA A 475 27.16 13.04 13.52
C ALA A 475 27.27 13.46 15.01
N GLN A 476 26.31 13.07 15.84
CA GLN A 476 26.30 13.29 17.30
C GLN A 476 26.70 12.02 18.06
N ASP A 477 27.29 11.03 17.37
CA ASP A 477 27.73 9.76 17.92
C ASP A 477 26.59 8.92 18.52
N ARG A 478 25.35 9.11 18.05
CA ARG A 478 24.19 8.28 18.44
C ARG A 478 24.09 7.07 17.53
N CYS A 479 23.80 5.90 18.10
CA CYS A 479 23.69 4.66 17.35
C CYS A 479 22.52 4.67 16.36
N ILE A 480 22.80 4.20 15.14
CA ILE A 480 21.79 3.92 14.12
C ILE A 480 21.22 2.51 14.32
N LYS A 481 19.93 2.33 14.09
CA LYS A 481 19.27 1.01 14.11
C LYS A 481 19.81 0.11 13.00
N GLN A 482 19.69 -1.19 13.22
CA GLN A 482 19.94 -2.22 12.21
C GLN A 482 18.64 -2.67 11.55
N ASP A 483 18.68 -2.95 10.24
CA ASP A 483 17.60 -3.66 9.55
C ASP A 483 17.39 -5.04 10.21
N PRO A 484 16.13 -5.50 10.41
CA PRO A 484 15.83 -6.82 10.96
C PRO A 484 16.54 -7.96 10.22
N MET A 485 16.85 -7.79 8.93
CA MET A 485 17.59 -8.76 8.12
C MET A 485 19.11 -8.78 8.39
N GLN A 486 19.60 -7.97 9.31
CA GLN A 486 20.99 -8.00 9.79
C GLN A 486 21.09 -7.99 11.32
N SER A 487 19.96 -7.84 12.02
CA SER A 487 19.81 -8.15 13.44
C SER A 487 18.33 -8.11 13.78
N GLY A 488 17.70 -9.29 13.93
CA GLY A 488 16.25 -9.39 14.09
C GLY A 488 15.67 -8.70 15.32
N ALA A 489 16.47 -8.36 16.34
CA ALA A 489 15.96 -7.79 17.60
C ALA A 489 16.91 -6.79 18.28
N GLY A 490 16.33 -6.05 19.23
CA GLY A 490 17.00 -5.32 20.30
C GLY A 490 16.99 -3.80 20.12
N ASP A 491 16.82 -3.32 18.89
CA ASP A 491 16.86 -1.88 18.55
C ASP A 491 15.49 -1.18 18.63
N GLN A 492 14.41 -1.95 18.84
CA GLN A 492 13.08 -1.40 19.04
C GLN A 492 12.91 -0.68 20.37
N ALA A 493 12.03 0.31 20.41
CA ALA A 493 11.64 0.98 21.65
C ALA A 493 10.93 0.00 22.61
N ARG A 494 11.04 0.25 23.92
CA ARG A 494 10.31 -0.54 24.92
C ARG A 494 8.82 -0.52 24.63
N GLY A 495 8.19 -1.70 24.62
CA GLY A 495 6.77 -1.86 24.34
C GLY A 495 6.42 -2.09 22.86
N GLN A 496 7.39 -1.94 21.94
CA GLN A 496 7.27 -2.42 20.57
C GLN A 496 7.95 -3.79 20.44
N ARG A 497 7.40 -4.70 19.63
CA ARG A 497 8.00 -6.02 19.37
C ARG A 497 9.07 -6.03 18.31
N PHE A 498 8.95 -5.17 17.30
CA PHE A 498 9.83 -5.15 16.14
C PHE A 498 10.49 -3.79 15.98
N THR A 499 11.74 -3.81 15.52
CA THR A 499 12.36 -2.61 14.95
C THR A 499 11.80 -2.38 13.54
N ILE A 500 12.09 -1.23 12.95
CA ILE A 500 11.69 -0.93 11.57
C ILE A 500 12.63 -1.63 10.59
N PHE A 501 12.08 -2.16 9.50
CA PHE A 501 12.87 -2.45 8.31
C PHE A 501 13.44 -1.17 7.72
N SER A 502 14.50 -1.28 6.92
CA SER A 502 14.82 -0.17 6.02
C SER A 502 13.68 0.05 5.03
N ASP A 503 13.59 1.26 4.50
CA ASP A 503 12.65 1.57 3.43
C ASP A 503 12.95 0.77 2.15
N TYR A 504 14.22 0.42 1.89
CA TYR A 504 14.59 -0.48 0.81
C TYR A 504 14.09 -1.92 1.04
N SER A 505 14.30 -2.50 2.23
CA SER A 505 13.71 -3.81 2.56
C SER A 505 12.19 -3.78 2.45
N THR A 506 11.57 -2.67 2.85
CA THR A 506 10.13 -2.46 2.68
C THR A 506 9.71 -2.38 1.22
N ALA A 507 10.52 -1.76 0.34
CA ALA A 507 10.31 -1.76 -1.11
C ALA A 507 10.33 -3.18 -1.69
N VAL A 508 11.28 -4.01 -1.26
CA VAL A 508 11.37 -5.41 -1.70
C VAL A 508 10.15 -6.21 -1.22
N MET A 509 9.70 -6.01 0.03
CA MET A 509 8.46 -6.61 0.53
C MET A 509 7.22 -6.11 -0.23
N GLN A 510 7.14 -4.83 -0.59
CA GLN A 510 6.05 -4.30 -1.40
C GLN A 510 6.01 -4.97 -2.78
N ARG A 511 7.16 -5.13 -3.43
CA ARG A 511 7.30 -5.89 -4.69
C ARG A 511 6.93 -7.36 -4.53
N TYR A 512 7.15 -7.98 -3.37
CA TYR A 512 6.70 -9.35 -3.13
C TYR A 512 5.18 -9.49 -3.22
N PHE A 513 4.43 -8.51 -2.71
CA PHE A 513 2.97 -8.49 -2.78
C PHE A 513 2.47 -8.13 -4.18
N GLU A 514 3.06 -7.10 -4.80
CA GLU A 514 2.60 -6.56 -6.09
C GLU A 514 3.11 -7.35 -7.31
N GLY A 515 4.29 -7.96 -7.20
CA GLY A 515 4.99 -8.58 -8.31
C GLY A 515 5.66 -7.57 -9.23
N THR A 516 5.99 -8.01 -10.43
CA THR A 516 6.57 -7.16 -11.48
C THR A 516 5.83 -7.43 -12.78
N THR A 517 5.45 -6.35 -13.46
CA THR A 517 4.84 -6.41 -14.80
C THR A 517 5.80 -5.80 -15.81
N THR A 518 6.10 -6.55 -16.86
CA THR A 518 6.94 -6.09 -17.99
C THR A 518 6.19 -6.25 -19.30
N LEU A 519 6.67 -5.57 -20.34
CA LEU A 519 6.18 -5.74 -21.71
C LEU A 519 7.14 -6.63 -22.49
N ASP A 520 6.58 -7.62 -23.19
CA ASP A 520 7.23 -8.35 -24.27
C ASP A 520 6.50 -8.00 -25.58
N GLY A 521 7.04 -7.01 -26.31
CA GLY A 521 6.30 -6.32 -27.36
C GLY A 521 5.05 -5.62 -26.78
N ALA A 522 3.87 -6.03 -27.24
CA ALA A 522 2.59 -5.54 -26.73
C ALA A 522 1.99 -6.42 -25.61
N ALA A 523 2.55 -7.60 -25.36
CA ALA A 523 2.04 -8.54 -24.37
C ALA A 523 2.59 -8.23 -22.98
N ARG A 524 1.73 -8.30 -21.96
CA ARG A 524 2.16 -8.17 -20.55
C ARG A 524 2.68 -9.50 -20.03
N LYS A 525 3.86 -9.46 -19.40
CA LYS A 525 4.43 -10.57 -18.63
C LYS A 525 4.37 -10.21 -17.15
N TYR A 526 3.90 -11.16 -16.34
CA TYR A 526 3.79 -11.02 -14.90
C TYR A 526 4.78 -11.98 -14.25
N SER A 527 5.52 -11.50 -13.28
CA SER A 527 6.48 -12.30 -12.52
C SER A 527 6.39 -11.97 -11.04
N GLY A 528 6.30 -13.00 -10.21
CA GLY A 528 6.06 -12.84 -8.77
C GLY A 528 4.70 -12.17 -8.49
N GLY A 529 4.58 -11.59 -7.30
CA GLY A 529 3.33 -11.01 -6.82
C GLY A 529 2.36 -12.06 -6.29
N LYS A 530 1.36 -11.60 -5.55
CA LYS A 530 0.35 -12.47 -4.93
C LYS A 530 -1.01 -12.29 -5.54
N TRP A 531 -1.63 -13.41 -5.90
CA TRP A 531 -3.01 -13.44 -6.33
C TRP A 531 -3.95 -13.22 -5.16
N GLN A 532 -5.04 -12.51 -5.43
CA GLN A 532 -6.14 -12.37 -4.52
C GLN A 532 -7.39 -12.99 -5.13
N ARG A 533 -8.16 -13.70 -4.31
CA ARG A 533 -9.49 -14.17 -4.74
C ARG A 533 -10.42 -12.98 -4.85
N ASP A 534 -11.12 -12.90 -5.97
CA ASP A 534 -12.11 -11.88 -6.23
C ASP A 534 -13.11 -12.40 -7.26
N ALA A 535 -14.33 -12.70 -6.81
CA ALA A 535 -15.39 -13.23 -7.68
C ALA A 535 -15.88 -12.21 -8.72
N GLY A 536 -15.47 -10.94 -8.62
CA GLY A 536 -15.72 -9.93 -9.65
C GLY A 536 -14.87 -10.09 -10.90
N PHE A 537 -13.82 -10.91 -10.86
CA PHE A 537 -12.95 -11.19 -12.01
C PHE A 537 -13.29 -12.55 -12.66
N PRO A 538 -13.18 -12.68 -14.00
CA PRO A 538 -13.57 -13.89 -14.72
C PRO A 538 -12.93 -15.20 -14.22
N SER A 539 -11.65 -15.17 -13.84
CA SER A 539 -10.94 -16.35 -13.30
C SER A 539 -11.26 -16.63 -11.83
N GLY A 540 -11.98 -15.73 -11.15
CA GLY A 540 -12.15 -15.73 -9.69
C GLY A 540 -10.92 -15.20 -8.93
N TYR A 541 -9.87 -14.77 -9.65
CA TYR A 541 -8.66 -14.21 -9.10
C TYR A 541 -8.24 -12.92 -9.82
N LYS A 542 -7.62 -12.02 -9.06
CA LYS A 542 -6.97 -10.82 -9.58
C LYS A 542 -5.50 -10.80 -9.25
N ARG A 543 -4.74 -10.09 -10.07
CA ARG A 543 -3.33 -9.75 -9.87
C ARG A 543 -3.07 -8.30 -10.20
N TRP A 544 -1.98 -7.76 -9.68
CA TRP A 544 -1.62 -6.38 -9.91
C TRP A 544 -0.86 -6.22 -11.24
N ASP A 545 -1.27 -5.22 -12.02
CA ASP A 545 -0.50 -4.72 -13.16
C ASP A 545 0.26 -3.47 -12.71
N GLY A 546 1.58 -3.61 -12.55
CA GLY A 546 2.46 -2.52 -12.11
C GLY A 546 2.68 -1.41 -13.13
N ILE A 547 2.41 -1.66 -14.43
CA ILE A 547 2.57 -0.67 -15.50
C ILE A 547 1.36 0.28 -15.51
N ASP A 548 0.16 -0.29 -15.56
CA ASP A 548 -1.08 0.50 -15.59
C ASP A 548 -1.56 0.90 -14.18
N ARG A 549 -0.93 0.34 -13.14
CA ARG A 549 -1.29 0.49 -11.72
C ARG A 549 -2.77 0.19 -11.47
N LYS A 550 -3.20 -1.03 -11.83
CA LYS A 550 -4.57 -1.50 -11.62
C LYS A 550 -4.63 -3.00 -11.41
N TRP A 551 -5.72 -3.47 -10.80
CA TRP A 551 -6.04 -4.88 -10.76
C TRP A 551 -6.56 -5.39 -12.10
N VAL A 552 -6.06 -6.55 -12.51
CA VAL A 552 -6.46 -7.25 -13.74
C VAL A 552 -6.77 -8.72 -13.41
N ASP A 553 -7.50 -9.37 -14.30
CA ASP A 553 -7.78 -10.81 -14.21
C ASP A 553 -6.47 -11.63 -14.23
N ALA A 554 -6.44 -12.73 -13.47
CA ALA A 554 -5.33 -13.67 -13.41
C ALA A 554 -5.71 -15.01 -14.07
N PRO A 555 -5.89 -15.06 -15.41
CA PRO A 555 -6.33 -16.28 -16.10
C PRO A 555 -5.29 -17.40 -16.06
N ASP A 556 -4.02 -17.08 -15.79
CA ASP A 556 -2.96 -18.03 -15.52
C ASP A 556 -3.21 -18.89 -14.28
N ALA A 557 -3.97 -18.38 -13.31
CA ALA A 557 -4.47 -19.15 -12.17
C ALA A 557 -5.40 -20.31 -12.57
N VAL A 558 -5.80 -20.40 -13.84
CA VAL A 558 -6.58 -21.51 -14.38
C VAL A 558 -6.01 -22.02 -15.71
N ASN A 559 -4.74 -21.69 -16.02
CA ASN A 559 -4.13 -21.98 -17.31
C ASN A 559 -3.30 -23.28 -17.29
N VAL A 560 -3.20 -23.91 -18.46
CA VAL A 560 -2.38 -25.08 -18.75
C VAL A 560 -1.02 -24.74 -19.36
N ALA A 561 -0.71 -23.45 -19.56
CA ALA A 561 0.49 -22.98 -20.27
C ALA A 561 1.82 -23.43 -19.66
N SER A 562 1.85 -23.74 -18.35
CA SER A 562 3.02 -24.32 -17.69
C SER A 562 3.25 -25.79 -18.06
N GLY A 563 2.38 -26.40 -18.86
CA GLY A 563 2.41 -27.83 -19.18
C GLY A 563 2.29 -28.72 -17.95
N GLY A 564 1.83 -28.19 -16.81
CA GLY A 564 1.74 -28.90 -15.54
C GLY A 564 3.04 -28.94 -14.72
N ILE A 565 4.13 -28.31 -15.15
CA ILE A 565 5.43 -28.45 -14.47
C ILE A 565 5.42 -27.88 -13.04
N TRP A 566 4.52 -26.93 -12.75
CA TRP A 566 4.34 -26.29 -11.45
C TRP A 566 3.00 -26.64 -10.80
N GLY A 567 2.48 -27.83 -11.09
CA GLY A 567 1.12 -28.22 -10.71
C GLY A 567 0.10 -27.89 -11.79
N PHE A 568 -1.17 -28.14 -11.48
CA PHE A 568 -2.28 -27.89 -12.41
C PHE A 568 -2.89 -26.54 -12.10
N GLU A 569 -3.18 -25.71 -13.11
CA GLU A 569 -3.80 -24.40 -12.88
C GLU A 569 -2.99 -23.56 -11.86
N ASP A 570 -1.65 -23.70 -11.87
CA ASP A 570 -0.72 -23.13 -10.88
C ASP A 570 -1.17 -23.35 -9.41
N ASP A 571 -1.74 -24.52 -9.18
CA ASP A 571 -2.33 -25.03 -7.94
C ASP A 571 -3.49 -24.19 -7.40
N ALA A 572 -4.22 -23.43 -8.23
CA ALA A 572 -5.42 -22.76 -7.76
C ALA A 572 -6.48 -23.77 -7.27
N PRO A 573 -7.14 -23.52 -6.12
CA PRO A 573 -8.18 -24.41 -5.63
C PRO A 573 -9.38 -24.53 -6.55
N LEU A 574 -9.76 -25.78 -6.86
CA LEU A 574 -11.01 -26.13 -7.53
C LEU A 574 -12.19 -26.08 -6.56
N GLN A 575 -11.96 -26.45 -5.30
CA GLN A 575 -12.93 -26.37 -4.23
C GLN A 575 -12.28 -25.71 -3.03
N ALA A 576 -12.96 -24.73 -2.44
CA ALA A 576 -12.48 -24.01 -1.28
C ALA A 576 -13.37 -24.25 -0.06
N ASN A 577 -12.76 -24.22 1.13
CA ASN A 577 -13.45 -24.36 2.41
C ASN A 577 -14.23 -25.69 2.57
N VAL A 578 -13.64 -26.80 2.14
CA VAL A 578 -14.20 -28.16 2.25
C VAL A 578 -13.41 -29.00 3.25
N PRO A 579 -14.04 -30.00 3.91
CA PRO A 579 -13.32 -30.96 4.74
C PRO A 579 -12.30 -31.78 3.94
N VAL A 580 -11.04 -31.79 4.40
CA VAL A 580 -9.92 -32.51 3.78
C VAL A 580 -9.06 -33.25 4.79
N TYR A 581 -8.31 -34.24 4.31
CA TYR A 581 -7.11 -34.74 4.98
C TYR A 581 -5.88 -34.30 4.21
N ALA A 582 -4.96 -33.56 4.85
CA ALA A 582 -3.59 -33.44 4.37
C ALA A 582 -2.80 -34.70 4.72
N ILE A 583 -2.21 -35.32 3.71
CA ILE A 583 -1.37 -36.51 3.84
C ILE A 583 0.05 -36.11 3.50
N VAL A 584 0.97 -36.33 4.43
CA VAL A 584 2.41 -36.12 4.24
C VAL A 584 3.09 -37.48 4.20
N ALA A 585 3.83 -37.74 3.12
CA ALA A 585 4.60 -38.97 2.94
C ALA A 585 6.05 -38.62 2.62
N THR A 586 6.98 -39.43 3.12
CA THR A 586 8.41 -39.34 2.80
C THR A 586 8.90 -40.66 2.22
N MET A 587 9.93 -40.58 1.38
CA MET A 587 10.57 -41.75 0.80
C MET A 587 12.08 -41.53 0.70
N SER A 588 12.84 -42.52 1.15
CA SER A 588 14.25 -42.68 0.83
C SER A 588 14.39 -43.79 -0.21
N TYR A 589 14.85 -43.44 -1.41
CA TYR A 589 15.12 -44.40 -2.47
C TYR A 589 16.34 -45.29 -2.12
N ALA A 590 17.33 -44.71 -1.43
CA ALA A 590 18.47 -45.44 -0.88
C ALA A 590 18.12 -46.45 0.24
N GLY A 591 16.84 -46.57 0.62
CA GLY A 591 16.39 -47.57 1.58
C GLY A 591 16.76 -47.26 3.04
N THR A 592 16.95 -45.98 3.37
CA THR A 592 17.24 -45.57 4.76
C THR A 592 16.10 -46.00 5.69
N ALA A 593 16.44 -46.76 6.73
CA ALA A 593 15.47 -47.33 7.67
C ALA A 593 14.56 -46.25 8.28
N GLY A 594 13.25 -46.46 8.19
CA GLY A 594 12.21 -45.57 8.74
C GLY A 594 12.02 -44.24 8.00
N ALA A 595 12.88 -43.87 7.04
CA ALA A 595 12.74 -42.63 6.28
C ALA A 595 11.60 -42.68 5.26
N THR A 596 11.26 -43.88 4.76
CA THR A 596 10.08 -44.13 3.94
C THR A 596 8.88 -44.40 4.84
N GLN A 597 7.99 -43.42 5.01
CA GLN A 597 6.84 -43.50 5.91
C GLN A 597 5.71 -42.54 5.52
N ILE A 598 4.56 -42.68 6.19
CA ILE A 598 3.40 -41.79 6.11
C ILE A 598 3.08 -41.22 7.50
N TYR A 599 3.03 -39.91 7.61
CA TYR A 599 2.71 -39.23 8.87
C TYR A 599 1.23 -39.40 9.25
N PRO A 600 0.87 -39.25 10.54
CA PRO A 600 -0.54 -39.10 10.93
C PRO A 600 -1.24 -38.03 10.08
N PRO A 601 -2.35 -38.36 9.38
CA PRO A 601 -3.02 -37.42 8.49
C PRO A 601 -3.62 -36.26 9.28
N ILE A 602 -3.60 -35.07 8.69
CA ILE A 602 -4.09 -33.84 9.33
C ILE A 602 -5.48 -33.54 8.75
N ARG A 603 -6.53 -33.64 9.56
CA ARG A 603 -7.91 -33.33 9.16
C ARG A 603 -8.23 -31.86 9.42
N TYR A 604 -8.75 -31.14 8.44
CA TYR A 604 -9.15 -29.73 8.59
C TYR A 604 -10.12 -29.28 7.48
N THR A 605 -10.71 -28.10 7.65
CA THR A 605 -11.41 -27.41 6.56
C THR A 605 -10.39 -26.65 5.72
N GLY A 606 -10.19 -27.08 4.48
CA GLY A 606 -9.19 -26.54 3.57
C GLY A 606 -9.69 -26.50 2.14
N ASN A 607 -8.77 -26.67 1.20
CA ASN A 607 -9.02 -26.57 -0.22
C ASN A 607 -8.58 -27.85 -0.94
N LEU A 608 -9.20 -28.11 -2.09
CA LEU A 608 -8.79 -29.17 -3.01
C LEU A 608 -8.31 -28.55 -4.32
N ILE A 609 -7.10 -28.91 -4.73
CA ILE A 609 -6.56 -28.63 -6.05
C ILE A 609 -6.87 -29.80 -6.99
N ARG A 610 -6.60 -29.65 -8.29
CA ARG A 610 -6.68 -30.79 -9.20
C ARG A 610 -5.63 -31.84 -8.83
N LEU A 611 -6.06 -33.10 -8.77
CA LEU A 611 -5.21 -34.26 -8.59
C LEU A 611 -5.44 -35.25 -9.73
N ILE A 612 -4.45 -36.11 -9.99
CA ILE A 612 -4.56 -37.20 -10.95
C ILE A 612 -4.90 -38.48 -10.22
N ASP A 613 -6.04 -39.08 -10.57
CA ASP A 613 -6.38 -40.46 -10.27
C ASP A 613 -5.80 -41.37 -11.36
N PRO A 614 -4.72 -42.12 -11.06
CA PRO A 614 -4.05 -42.96 -12.04
C PRO A 614 -4.87 -44.20 -12.42
N THR A 615 -6.04 -44.45 -11.83
CA THR A 615 -6.95 -45.50 -12.30
C THR A 615 -7.77 -45.05 -13.51
N VAL A 616 -7.92 -43.74 -13.73
CA VAL A 616 -8.70 -43.15 -14.83
C VAL A 616 -7.81 -42.90 -16.06
N GLN A 617 -8.11 -43.58 -17.18
CA GLN A 617 -7.31 -43.49 -18.42
C GLN A 617 -7.16 -42.04 -18.94
N ALA A 618 -8.26 -41.28 -19.02
CA ALA A 618 -8.23 -39.91 -19.52
C ALA A 618 -7.32 -38.99 -18.68
N GLN A 619 -7.24 -39.21 -17.37
CA GLN A 619 -6.35 -38.43 -16.50
C GLN A 619 -4.88 -38.82 -16.70
N ARG A 620 -4.59 -40.11 -16.92
CA ARG A 620 -3.24 -40.55 -17.33
C ARG A 620 -2.82 -39.97 -18.67
N ASP A 621 -3.72 -39.98 -19.65
CA ASP A 621 -3.46 -39.41 -20.98
C ASP A 621 -3.16 -37.90 -20.89
N SER A 622 -3.79 -37.20 -19.94
CA SER A 622 -3.54 -35.78 -19.72
C SER A 622 -2.11 -35.47 -19.27
N ILE A 623 -1.42 -36.39 -18.59
CA ILE A 623 -0.03 -36.23 -18.13
C ILE A 623 0.97 -37.00 -18.98
N LEU A 624 0.56 -37.48 -20.16
CA LEU A 624 1.43 -38.24 -21.06
C LEU A 624 2.61 -37.34 -21.50
N PRO A 625 3.88 -37.76 -21.30
CA PRO A 625 5.02 -36.93 -21.65
C PRO A 625 5.03 -36.54 -23.13
N ASN A 626 5.30 -35.26 -23.40
CA ASN A 626 5.36 -34.63 -24.73
C ASN A 626 4.04 -34.48 -25.50
N THR A 627 2.99 -35.22 -25.16
CA THR A 627 1.73 -35.24 -25.96
C THR A 627 0.46 -34.94 -25.17
N GLY A 628 0.47 -35.14 -23.85
CA GLY A 628 -0.66 -34.84 -22.98
C GLY A 628 -0.90 -33.34 -22.82
N THR A 629 -2.07 -32.96 -22.31
CA THR A 629 -2.38 -31.55 -21.99
C THR A 629 -1.37 -30.96 -20.98
N TYR A 630 -0.94 -31.76 -20.01
CA TYR A 630 0.05 -31.46 -18.98
C TYR A 630 1.33 -32.26 -19.20
N TYR A 631 1.85 -32.17 -20.42
CA TYR A 631 3.01 -32.91 -20.91
C TYR A 631 4.32 -32.69 -20.14
N TRP A 632 4.42 -31.65 -19.30
CA TRP A 632 5.57 -31.40 -18.41
C TRP A 632 5.33 -31.79 -16.94
N TRP A 633 4.16 -32.30 -16.58
CA TRP A 633 3.86 -32.65 -15.19
C TRP A 633 4.89 -33.66 -14.62
N CYS A 634 5.28 -34.66 -15.40
CA CYS A 634 6.29 -35.64 -14.98
C CYS A 634 7.74 -35.26 -15.27
N ARG A 635 7.99 -34.06 -15.82
CA ARG A 635 9.33 -33.63 -16.25
C ARG A 635 10.25 -33.31 -15.07
N ALA A 636 9.66 -32.84 -13.97
CA ALA A 636 10.33 -32.58 -12.71
C ALA A 636 10.55 -33.87 -11.91
N TYR A 637 11.50 -34.70 -12.35
CA TYR A 637 11.96 -35.93 -11.69
C TYR A 637 11.05 -37.17 -11.78
N GLY A 638 10.10 -37.21 -12.71
CA GLY A 638 9.23 -38.37 -12.96
C GLY A 638 7.90 -38.33 -12.22
N CYS A 639 7.09 -39.40 -12.36
CA CYS A 639 5.83 -39.62 -11.66
C CYS A 639 5.70 -41.12 -11.39
N ASP A 640 6.45 -41.59 -10.40
CA ASP A 640 6.66 -43.02 -10.17
C ASP A 640 5.90 -43.56 -8.96
N TYR A 641 5.09 -42.71 -8.31
CA TYR A 641 4.47 -43.05 -7.03
C TYR A 641 3.01 -42.63 -6.97
N THR A 642 2.22 -43.40 -6.23
CA THR A 642 0.79 -43.16 -6.02
C THR A 642 0.46 -43.31 -4.54
N LEU A 643 -0.30 -42.39 -3.97
CA LEU A 643 -0.97 -42.59 -2.69
C LEU A 643 -2.31 -43.30 -2.91
N ARG A 644 -2.56 -44.37 -2.16
CA ARG A 644 -3.86 -45.03 -2.08
C ARG A 644 -4.45 -44.81 -0.70
N VAL A 645 -5.58 -44.12 -0.64
CA VAL A 645 -6.31 -43.83 0.60
C VAL A 645 -7.57 -44.67 0.62
N ARG A 646 -7.71 -45.52 1.63
CA ARG A 646 -8.92 -46.32 1.87
C ARG A 646 -9.66 -45.74 3.04
N TYR A 647 -10.96 -45.53 2.87
CA TYR A 647 -11.86 -45.03 3.90
C TYR A 647 -12.64 -46.21 4.50
N ALA A 648 -13.07 -46.07 5.75
CA ALA A 648 -13.80 -47.11 6.48
C ALA A 648 -15.15 -47.48 5.83
N ASN A 649 -15.72 -46.60 5.01
CA ASN A 649 -16.94 -46.83 4.23
C ASN A 649 -16.69 -47.60 2.90
N GLY A 650 -15.46 -47.98 2.60
CA GLY A 650 -15.08 -48.71 1.38
C GLY A 650 -14.66 -47.81 0.21
N THR A 651 -14.77 -46.49 0.32
CA THR A 651 -14.23 -45.56 -0.68
C THR A 651 -12.71 -45.72 -0.80
N VAL A 652 -12.19 -45.70 -2.02
CA VAL A 652 -10.76 -45.72 -2.31
C VAL A 652 -10.41 -44.57 -3.24
N ARG A 653 -9.43 -43.76 -2.85
CA ARG A 653 -8.85 -42.70 -3.67
C ARG A 653 -7.43 -43.08 -4.08
N HIS A 654 -7.09 -42.90 -5.34
CA HIS A 654 -5.71 -42.97 -5.81
C HIS A 654 -5.26 -41.57 -6.23
N VAL A 655 -4.06 -41.17 -5.81
CA VAL A 655 -3.47 -39.87 -6.14
C VAL A 655 -2.07 -40.11 -6.67
N ALA A 656 -1.86 -39.89 -7.96
CA ALA A 656 -0.52 -39.88 -8.52
C ALA A 656 0.28 -38.71 -7.93
N LEU A 657 1.54 -38.96 -7.58
CA LEU A 657 2.42 -37.96 -7.00
C LEU A 657 3.34 -37.39 -8.07
N GLN A 658 3.38 -36.06 -8.15
CA GLN A 658 4.35 -35.38 -9.01
C GLN A 658 5.75 -35.53 -8.44
N GLY A 659 6.71 -35.81 -9.30
CA GLY A 659 8.11 -36.00 -8.92
C GLY A 659 8.43 -37.42 -8.48
N GLY A 660 9.74 -37.68 -8.44
CA GLY A 660 10.31 -38.98 -8.15
C GLY A 660 11.83 -38.90 -8.18
N PHE A 661 12.47 -39.95 -8.67
CA PHE A 661 13.94 -40.08 -8.64
C PHE A 661 14.55 -40.13 -10.04
N ARG A 662 13.80 -39.77 -11.08
CA ARG A 662 14.29 -39.67 -12.46
C ARG A 662 15.02 -38.34 -12.69
N PRO A 663 15.86 -38.21 -13.74
CA PRO A 663 16.50 -36.94 -14.04
C PRO A 663 15.47 -35.89 -14.50
N TRP A 664 15.83 -34.62 -14.33
CA TRP A 664 15.08 -33.51 -14.92
C TRP A 664 15.01 -33.69 -16.44
N ASN A 665 13.82 -33.56 -17.03
CA ASN A 665 13.62 -33.81 -18.47
C ASN A 665 14.02 -35.23 -18.92
N GLY A 666 13.92 -36.21 -18.03
CA GLY A 666 14.17 -37.61 -18.33
C GLY A 666 13.16 -38.53 -17.67
N GLU A 667 11.88 -38.18 -17.74
CA GLU A 667 10.77 -38.98 -17.23
C GLU A 667 10.70 -40.39 -17.84
N GLN A 668 11.29 -40.59 -19.03
CA GLN A 668 11.44 -41.90 -19.64
C GLN A 668 12.73 -42.64 -19.26
N GLN A 669 13.72 -41.93 -18.70
CA GLN A 669 15.02 -42.46 -18.32
C GLN A 669 14.96 -43.18 -16.97
N PRO A 670 15.89 -44.11 -16.69
CA PRO A 670 16.01 -44.74 -15.38
C PRO A 670 16.14 -43.74 -14.23
N VAL A 671 15.93 -44.22 -13.00
CA VAL A 671 16.23 -43.46 -11.78
C VAL A 671 17.71 -43.05 -11.77
N VAL A 672 18.00 -41.83 -11.33
CA VAL A 672 19.37 -41.30 -11.26
C VAL A 672 20.21 -42.09 -10.26
N ALA A 673 21.50 -42.28 -10.55
CA ALA A 673 22.38 -43.09 -9.70
C ALA A 673 22.47 -42.52 -8.28
N GLU A 674 22.45 -41.19 -8.15
CA GLU A 674 22.51 -40.45 -6.90
C GLU A 674 21.31 -40.73 -5.99
N ALA A 675 20.20 -41.24 -6.52
CA ALA A 675 19.05 -41.63 -5.69
C ALA A 675 19.36 -42.84 -4.79
N SER A 676 20.34 -43.66 -5.18
CA SER A 676 20.81 -44.81 -4.39
C SER A 676 21.88 -44.44 -3.36
N ASP A 677 22.44 -43.23 -3.43
CA ASP A 677 23.38 -42.72 -2.42
C ASP A 677 22.59 -42.12 -1.24
N PRO A 678 22.62 -42.75 -0.05
CA PRO A 678 21.85 -42.27 1.10
C PRO A 678 22.28 -40.87 1.57
N LEU A 679 23.50 -40.42 1.23
CA LEU A 679 24.01 -39.09 1.56
C LEU A 679 23.55 -38.02 0.56
N SER A 680 23.04 -38.41 -0.61
CA SER A 680 22.58 -37.46 -1.62
C SER A 680 21.18 -36.94 -1.31
N GLY A 681 20.96 -35.64 -1.47
CA GLY A 681 19.61 -35.05 -1.41
C GLY A 681 18.70 -35.59 -2.51
N SER A 682 19.26 -36.11 -3.60
CA SER A 682 18.51 -36.78 -4.66
C SER A 682 17.89 -38.10 -4.19
N SER A 683 18.35 -38.72 -3.09
CA SER A 683 17.82 -39.97 -2.56
C SER A 683 16.55 -39.82 -1.73
N PHE A 684 16.09 -38.59 -1.49
CA PHE A 684 14.95 -38.32 -0.62
C PHE A 684 13.85 -37.52 -1.31
N ARG A 685 12.59 -37.90 -1.08
CA ARG A 685 11.42 -37.13 -1.50
C ARG A 685 10.41 -37.01 -0.37
N ARG A 686 9.66 -35.91 -0.42
CA ARG A 686 8.50 -35.66 0.42
C ARG A 686 7.37 -35.18 -0.48
N TRP A 687 6.20 -35.74 -0.26
CA TRP A 687 4.97 -35.30 -0.90
C TRP A 687 3.97 -34.85 0.15
N THR A 688 3.12 -33.90 -0.24
CA THR A 688 1.99 -33.45 0.57
C THR A 688 0.81 -33.25 -0.35
N VAL A 689 -0.32 -33.87 -0.03
CA VAL A 689 -1.55 -33.76 -0.84
C VAL A 689 -2.75 -33.61 0.09
N ASN A 690 -3.74 -32.81 -0.33
CA ASN A 690 -5.05 -32.78 0.29
C ASN A 690 -5.96 -33.76 -0.44
N VAL A 691 -6.58 -34.69 0.28
CA VAL A 691 -7.66 -35.55 -0.25
C VAL A 691 -8.99 -35.16 0.39
N PRO A 692 -10.14 -35.36 -0.29
CA PRO A 692 -11.44 -35.13 0.31
C PRO A 692 -11.61 -35.93 1.60
N ASP A 693 -12.30 -35.38 2.60
CA ASP A 693 -12.76 -36.18 3.73
C ASP A 693 -14.02 -36.97 3.36
N ASP A 694 -13.83 -38.13 2.74
CA ASP A 694 -14.91 -39.08 2.42
C ASP A 694 -15.25 -39.99 3.63
N GLY A 695 -14.85 -39.63 4.85
CA GLY A 695 -15.06 -40.41 6.07
C GLY A 695 -13.77 -40.71 6.84
N ALA A 696 -13.85 -41.59 7.84
CA ALA A 696 -12.66 -42.02 8.57
C ALA A 696 -11.70 -42.81 7.65
N ILE A 697 -10.42 -42.44 7.65
CA ILE A 697 -9.38 -43.18 6.91
C ILE A 697 -9.13 -44.53 7.60
N ALA A 698 -9.25 -45.61 6.84
CA ALA A 698 -8.93 -46.98 7.27
C ALA A 698 -7.46 -47.33 7.03
N SER A 699 -6.88 -46.91 5.89
CA SER A 699 -5.45 -47.07 5.62
C SER A 699 -4.94 -46.08 4.58
N ILE A 700 -3.66 -45.76 4.64
CA ILE A 700 -2.95 -44.98 3.61
C ILE A 700 -1.73 -45.77 3.16
N GLU A 701 -1.58 -45.96 1.85
CA GLU A 701 -0.46 -46.70 1.27
C GLU A 701 0.29 -45.85 0.24
N LEU A 702 1.61 -45.84 0.32
CA LEU A 702 2.49 -45.30 -0.73
C LEU A 702 2.88 -46.46 -1.65
N LEU A 703 2.50 -46.34 -2.92
CA LEU A 703 2.65 -47.38 -3.92
C LEU A 703 3.77 -47.05 -4.91
N ASP A 704 4.55 -48.07 -5.27
CA ASP A 704 5.48 -48.03 -6.41
C ASP A 704 4.69 -48.19 -7.72
N THR A 705 4.61 -47.12 -8.50
CA THR A 705 3.81 -47.03 -9.73
C THR A 705 4.64 -46.37 -10.83
N PRO A 706 5.73 -47.02 -11.27
CA PRO A 706 6.71 -46.41 -12.15
C PRO A 706 6.06 -45.96 -13.45
N GLN A 707 6.34 -44.71 -13.84
CA GLN A 707 5.75 -44.08 -15.03
C GLN A 707 4.23 -44.18 -15.04
N VAL A 708 3.59 -43.59 -14.02
CA VAL A 708 2.17 -43.79 -13.70
C VAL A 708 1.22 -43.54 -14.89
N TRP A 709 1.62 -42.74 -15.89
CA TRP A 709 0.87 -42.56 -17.14
C TRP A 709 0.69 -43.86 -17.95
N LYS A 710 1.54 -44.86 -17.76
CA LYS A 710 1.42 -46.20 -18.37
C LYS A 710 0.32 -47.07 -17.73
N GLY A 711 -0.22 -46.66 -16.58
CA GLY A 711 -1.23 -47.40 -15.84
C GLY A 711 -0.77 -47.84 -14.46
N LEU A 712 -1.74 -48.07 -13.57
CA LEU A 712 -1.50 -48.63 -12.26
C LEU A 712 -1.23 -50.15 -12.38
N PRO A 713 -0.12 -50.68 -11.83
CA PRO A 713 0.09 -52.13 -11.77
C PRO A 713 -1.08 -52.83 -11.05
N ALA A 714 -1.42 -54.06 -11.46
CA ALA A 714 -2.50 -54.82 -10.82
C ALA A 714 -2.21 -55.11 -9.32
N LEU A 715 -0.94 -55.34 -8.98
CA LEU A 715 -0.43 -55.55 -7.63
C LEU A 715 0.77 -54.64 -7.40
N PRO A 716 0.56 -53.33 -7.18
CA PRO A 716 1.66 -52.40 -6.98
C PRO A 716 2.34 -52.69 -5.64
N LYS A 717 3.68 -52.58 -5.61
CA LYS A 717 4.45 -52.78 -4.38
C LYS A 717 4.10 -51.66 -3.39
N VAL A 718 3.72 -52.04 -2.18
CA VAL A 718 3.51 -51.10 -1.07
C VAL A 718 4.86 -50.75 -0.46
N LEU A 719 5.24 -49.47 -0.53
CA LEU A 719 6.51 -48.94 -0.03
C LEU A 719 6.40 -48.47 1.42
N ALA A 720 5.24 -47.93 1.78
CA ALA A 720 4.87 -47.59 3.16
C ALA A 720 3.36 -47.77 3.32
N SER A 721 2.94 -48.11 4.53
CA SER A 721 1.52 -48.23 4.91
C SER A 721 1.30 -47.63 6.29
N ARG A 722 0.13 -47.05 6.50
CA ARG A 722 -0.34 -46.51 7.77
C ARG A 722 -1.78 -46.92 8.04
#